data_AF-A0A8K0RTK9-F1
#
_entry.id   AF-A0A8K0RTK9-F1
#
_cell.length_a   1.000
_cell.length_b   1.000
_cell.length_c   1.000
_cell.angle_alpha   90.00
_cell.angle_beta   90.00
_cell.angle_gamma   90.00
#
_symmetry.space_group_name_H-M   'P 1'
#
loop_
_entity.id
_entity.type
_entity.pdbx_description
1 polymer ?
#
loop_
_entity_poly.entity_id
_entity_poly.type
_entity_poly.pdbx_seq_one_letter_code
_entity_poly.pdbx_strand_id
1 'polypeptide(L)'
;MDVEALIQQLTLEEKVQLTAGVGWWHTTAIERLSIPPIRLSDGPNGVRGTHFFDSTPSSCLPCGTALGATWNTDLIYRLGQLLSDEAHAKGAHVLLGPTVNIQRGPLGGRGFESFSEDPILSGILAGHYVRGVQKDGVSATMKHFACNDMESARMAVNIQVTERALREVYLLPFMIAVEMANPRAFMTAYSKINGTHCPDNHHLLQNILRDEWKWNGLVVSDWFGTYSTSEAINAGQDLEMPGPTRWRGETLVHAVTSNKVKRSKLDERVRNVLKLVKHSIENTSIPPNAPETQLQNEKNIRLLREAAAESVVVLKNNKNILPLDPMKRVAVIGPNADVSIYCGGGSASLRAYNTVSPLDGIKGINKDVSFAKGLYGHRSLPQLGKALRTVDGKHQGFTLRIYNEPPPLSDLDTRKVLETRILDDANPRTAVQEAVELARSVDQVVLCVGTSGEWESEGQDRPNMSLPPGSDDLIAAVLEANPNTVILVQSGTPISMPWVDQASTIAQAWFGGNEAGNGIADVLFGVVNPAGKLPITMPRRVSDNPSALSFRSEGGRVLYSEDVHVGYRWYDTLDIEPMFPFGHGLSYTTFELSNLSIEESSASESKKLTVGVDVNNTGSRAGAAVVQAYVKPPHATPLTAFPLDTITRSSKELKGFAKIHLEAGANGTAKMELDVLRATSYWSETEDCWCSDAGEYTILVGTSSRCEFLERTFTVRQSTTWTGLRTSLLSRDHDAATASPRVRQLTTRACDACRARRRKCVFPKVSTGPTSHCIGCSRLHIQCSFDIPTRPRGPKRRSYQALAARFGTRTAMINHCAQMCLRLRPADYWDHISHRKWAVAYCLAVGAFQTGQINQSRMFDAESMQIARLLGMHLISEYDGLNPIETQLRKKSFWLQLYTFAHSKIQPGRSNHLTYLDNYVLRDIDFTALEPLNILDENILETGIVGQVPSTPPVGLPNNTESDDDAPFNTTTVFIMASRAFLLGMRESMYNDGCNCGFGRSPEERLPRLKDLLNQLRYNLDGLPTYMRQWGPGDNYHSFNSSDARQNAFTDSHITHSQNEITRANLHVTHLWLQNFLLDKMDVVLQEINDRGQPAEHDTDITGQLKQNWREREDVARQLLHILHSIPHACLEPNGLYLIYKVRSVASSLLNCPFMMNRQISRRAFEYVQEFTKVLSYLDRSEIINTDGLRSWIDEGQHSHKDS
;
A
#
# COMPACT_ATOMS: atom_id res chain seq x y z
N MET A 1 -42.86 6.42 -8.15
CA MET A 1 -42.09 7.65 -7.85
C MET A 1 -41.68 8.37 -9.14
N ASP A 2 -41.79 9.71 -9.18
CA ASP A 2 -41.26 10.57 -10.26
C ASP A 2 -40.00 11.28 -9.76
N VAL A 3 -38.88 11.11 -10.48
CA VAL A 3 -37.57 11.64 -10.06
C VAL A 3 -37.44 13.14 -10.34
N GLU A 4 -37.93 13.63 -11.48
CA GLU A 4 -37.75 15.04 -11.86
C GLU A 4 -38.67 15.95 -11.06
N ALA A 5 -39.90 15.50 -10.80
CA ALA A 5 -40.84 16.22 -9.93
C ALA A 5 -40.32 16.31 -8.48
N LEU A 6 -39.63 15.29 -7.97
CA LEU A 6 -39.01 15.34 -6.64
C LEU A 6 -37.81 16.29 -6.58
N ILE A 7 -36.94 16.29 -7.60
CA ILE A 7 -35.80 17.23 -7.68
C ILE A 7 -36.27 18.69 -7.68
N GLN A 8 -37.47 18.99 -8.20
CA GLN A 8 -38.03 20.35 -8.13
C GLN A 8 -38.59 20.71 -6.74
N GLN A 9 -39.00 19.72 -5.94
CA GLN A 9 -39.62 19.93 -4.63
C GLN A 9 -38.64 19.88 -3.44
N LEU A 10 -37.49 19.22 -3.59
CA LEU A 10 -36.45 19.13 -2.55
C LEU A 10 -35.76 20.49 -2.30
N THR A 11 -35.50 20.82 -1.03
CA THR A 11 -34.67 21.98 -0.66
C THR A 11 -33.20 21.75 -1.03
N LEU A 12 -32.31 22.73 -0.80
CA LEU A 12 -30.88 22.52 -1.02
C LEU A 12 -30.31 21.52 -0.01
N GLU A 13 -30.78 21.60 1.23
CA GLU A 13 -30.34 20.82 2.38
C GLU A 13 -30.76 19.36 2.21
N GLU A 14 -32.01 19.09 1.81
CA GLU A 14 -32.50 17.75 1.52
C GLU A 14 -31.79 17.11 0.30
N LYS A 15 -31.47 17.91 -0.72
CA LYS A 15 -30.64 17.45 -1.86
C LYS A 15 -29.25 17.05 -1.41
N VAL A 16 -28.63 17.83 -0.54
CA VAL A 16 -27.32 17.54 0.04
C VAL A 16 -27.39 16.27 0.90
N GLN A 17 -28.38 16.15 1.78
CA GLN A 17 -28.64 14.96 2.62
C GLN A 17 -28.82 13.67 1.82
N LEU A 18 -29.50 13.72 0.67
CA LEU A 18 -29.66 12.55 -0.21
C LEU A 18 -28.35 12.09 -0.85
N THR A 19 -27.31 12.93 -0.91
CA THR A 19 -26.00 12.53 -1.46
C THR A 19 -25.07 11.85 -0.45
N ALA A 20 -25.56 11.53 0.76
CA ALA A 20 -24.83 10.76 1.76
C ALA A 20 -25.72 9.73 2.49
N GLY A 21 -25.09 8.72 3.09
CA GLY A 21 -25.75 7.82 4.03
C GLY A 21 -26.10 8.52 5.35
N VAL A 22 -27.14 8.01 6.03
CA VAL A 22 -27.54 8.45 7.39
C VAL A 22 -26.83 7.64 8.49
N GLY A 23 -26.26 6.49 8.13
CA GLY A 23 -25.47 5.61 8.99
C GLY A 23 -24.66 4.63 8.15
N TRP A 24 -24.22 3.52 8.75
CA TRP A 24 -23.35 2.56 8.08
C TRP A 24 -23.92 1.93 6.80
N TRP A 25 -25.24 1.74 6.70
CA TRP A 25 -25.86 0.84 5.70
C TRP A 25 -27.10 1.40 5.00
N HIS A 26 -27.50 2.65 5.24
CA HIS A 26 -28.77 3.20 4.75
C HIS A 26 -28.59 4.59 4.12
N THR A 27 -29.28 4.83 3.00
CA THR A 27 -29.45 6.17 2.43
C THR A 27 -30.33 7.05 3.33
N THR A 28 -30.20 8.37 3.26
CA THR A 28 -31.12 9.28 3.94
C THR A 28 -32.55 9.16 3.39
N ALA A 29 -33.55 9.31 4.25
CA ALA A 29 -34.97 9.36 3.93
C ALA A 29 -35.51 10.80 3.99
N ILE A 30 -36.49 11.14 3.15
CA ILE A 30 -37.17 12.45 3.15
C ILE A 30 -38.68 12.21 3.24
N GLU A 31 -39.19 12.14 4.47
CA GLU A 31 -40.55 11.67 4.79
C GLU A 31 -41.65 12.51 4.13
N ARG A 32 -41.52 13.86 4.13
CA ARG A 32 -42.52 14.78 3.56
C ARG A 32 -42.74 14.61 2.04
N LEU A 33 -41.80 13.96 1.36
CA LEU A 33 -41.84 13.64 -0.07
C LEU A 33 -41.96 12.13 -0.34
N SER A 34 -42.18 11.34 0.72
CA SER A 34 -42.27 9.88 0.68
C SER A 34 -41.08 9.20 -0.01
N ILE A 35 -39.87 9.72 0.22
CA ILE A 35 -38.61 9.08 -0.19
C ILE A 35 -38.11 8.22 0.98
N PRO A 36 -38.24 6.88 0.94
CA PRO A 36 -37.79 6.00 2.02
C PRO A 36 -36.27 5.75 1.97
N PRO A 37 -35.67 5.25 3.06
CA PRO A 37 -34.29 4.77 3.04
C PRO A 37 -34.21 3.42 2.35
N ILE A 38 -33.15 3.19 1.56
CA ILE A 38 -32.80 1.85 1.04
C ILE A 38 -31.56 1.32 1.77
N ARG A 39 -31.50 0.00 1.97
CA ARG A 39 -30.39 -0.69 2.66
C ARG A 39 -29.36 -1.20 1.67
N LEU A 40 -28.09 -0.94 1.96
CA LEU A 40 -26.91 -1.51 1.30
C LEU A 40 -26.28 -2.57 2.23
N SER A 41 -25.77 -3.67 1.67
CA SER A 41 -25.03 -4.68 2.45
C SER A 41 -23.91 -5.31 1.64
N ASP A 42 -22.79 -5.63 2.29
CA ASP A 42 -21.81 -6.56 1.71
C ASP A 42 -22.40 -7.97 1.58
N GLY A 43 -21.90 -8.79 0.66
CA GLY A 43 -20.73 -8.56 -0.20
C GLY A 43 -20.61 -9.57 -1.35
N PRO A 44 -19.41 -9.77 -1.90
CA PRO A 44 -19.23 -10.53 -3.13
C PRO A 44 -19.54 -12.03 -3.00
N ASN A 45 -19.47 -12.61 -1.80
CA ASN A 45 -19.57 -14.05 -1.52
C ASN A 45 -20.70 -14.39 -0.52
N GLY A 46 -21.71 -13.53 -0.36
CA GLY A 46 -22.84 -13.74 0.56
C GLY A 46 -23.30 -12.43 1.19
N VAL A 47 -24.48 -12.40 1.83
CA VAL A 47 -25.09 -11.14 2.30
C VAL A 47 -25.02 -11.03 3.82
N ARG A 48 -24.10 -10.21 4.35
CA ARG A 48 -23.82 -10.12 5.79
C ARG A 48 -24.95 -9.50 6.61
N GLY A 49 -25.66 -8.52 6.05
CA GLY A 49 -26.57 -7.66 6.80
C GLY A 49 -25.91 -6.41 7.42
N THR A 50 -26.59 -5.77 8.37
CA THR A 50 -26.25 -4.46 8.95
C THR A 50 -25.27 -4.49 10.13
N HIS A 51 -24.67 -5.64 10.41
CA HIS A 51 -23.77 -5.84 11.54
C HIS A 51 -22.54 -6.66 11.14
N PHE A 52 -21.43 -6.50 11.86
CA PHE A 52 -20.31 -7.45 11.86
C PHE A 52 -20.40 -8.34 13.11
N PHE A 53 -20.41 -7.70 14.28
CA PHE A 53 -20.59 -8.37 15.57
C PHE A 53 -22.05 -8.82 15.76
N ASP A 54 -22.24 -10.13 15.98
CA ASP A 54 -23.55 -10.80 16.08
C ASP A 54 -24.48 -10.55 14.89
N SER A 55 -23.94 -10.62 13.67
CA SER A 55 -24.71 -10.51 12.43
C SER A 55 -25.71 -11.67 12.24
N THR A 56 -26.78 -11.43 11.50
CA THR A 56 -27.73 -12.48 11.08
C THR A 56 -27.04 -13.47 10.14
N PRO A 57 -27.07 -14.79 10.41
CA PRO A 57 -26.41 -15.77 9.55
C PRO A 57 -26.88 -15.75 8.08
N SER A 58 -25.97 -16.06 7.15
CA SER A 58 -26.19 -16.09 5.70
C SER A 58 -25.49 -17.27 5.01
N SER A 59 -25.85 -17.51 3.75
CA SER A 59 -25.11 -18.37 2.82
C SER A 59 -23.78 -17.71 2.43
N CYS A 60 -22.65 -18.26 2.88
CA CYS A 60 -21.33 -17.91 2.37
C CYS A 60 -20.96 -18.84 1.20
N LEU A 61 -20.74 -18.23 0.04
CA LEU A 61 -20.27 -18.84 -1.19
C LEU A 61 -18.75 -19.07 -1.14
N PRO A 62 -18.18 -19.90 -2.04
CA PRO A 62 -16.74 -19.88 -2.30
C PRO A 62 -16.22 -18.46 -2.61
N CYS A 63 -14.95 -18.20 -2.30
CA CYS A 63 -14.33 -16.90 -2.55
C CYS A 63 -14.20 -16.57 -4.06
N GLY A 64 -13.89 -15.31 -4.40
CA GLY A 64 -13.81 -14.84 -5.78
C GLY A 64 -12.91 -15.72 -6.66
N THR A 65 -11.72 -16.09 -6.18
CA THR A 65 -10.81 -16.99 -6.90
C THR A 65 -11.29 -18.43 -6.98
N ALA A 66 -12.05 -18.92 -5.99
CA ALA A 66 -12.71 -20.23 -6.07
C ALA A 66 -13.80 -20.23 -7.15
N LEU A 67 -14.65 -19.20 -7.15
CA LEU A 67 -15.68 -18.97 -8.16
C LEU A 67 -15.08 -18.79 -9.56
N GLY A 68 -13.96 -18.06 -9.67
CA GLY A 68 -13.14 -17.96 -10.87
C GLY A 68 -12.67 -19.33 -11.36
N ALA A 69 -12.26 -20.21 -10.44
CA ALA A 69 -11.78 -21.55 -10.77
C ALA A 69 -12.85 -22.48 -11.33
N THR A 70 -14.14 -22.17 -11.18
CA THR A 70 -15.22 -22.98 -11.77
C THR A 70 -15.27 -22.87 -13.30
N TRP A 71 -14.91 -21.71 -13.88
CA TRP A 71 -15.15 -21.37 -15.29
C TRP A 71 -16.59 -21.69 -15.77
N ASN A 72 -17.59 -21.59 -14.87
CA ASN A 72 -18.97 -22.03 -15.10
C ASN A 72 -19.96 -20.86 -15.00
N THR A 73 -20.40 -20.34 -16.15
CA THR A 73 -21.28 -19.17 -16.25
C THR A 73 -22.74 -19.43 -15.82
N ASP A 74 -23.21 -20.68 -15.86
CA ASP A 74 -24.53 -21.05 -15.33
C ASP A 74 -24.51 -21.08 -13.80
N LEU A 75 -23.53 -21.77 -13.22
CA LEU A 75 -23.32 -21.83 -11.77
C LEU A 75 -23.19 -20.43 -11.16
N ILE A 76 -22.38 -19.55 -11.76
CA ILE A 76 -22.23 -18.16 -11.30
C ILE A 76 -23.52 -17.35 -11.42
N TYR A 77 -24.34 -17.58 -12.45
CA TYR A 77 -25.67 -16.96 -12.55
C TYR A 77 -26.62 -17.47 -11.46
N ARG A 78 -26.67 -18.78 -11.20
CA ARG A 78 -27.46 -19.43 -10.15
C ARG A 78 -27.03 -19.00 -8.74
N LEU A 79 -25.74 -18.80 -8.51
CA LEU A 79 -25.19 -18.24 -7.28
C LEU A 79 -25.55 -16.75 -7.12
N GLY A 80 -25.57 -15.98 -8.21
CA GLY A 80 -26.13 -14.63 -8.21
C GLY A 80 -27.62 -14.58 -7.84
N GLN A 81 -28.42 -15.57 -8.26
CA GLN A 81 -29.82 -15.70 -7.82
C GLN A 81 -29.91 -16.01 -6.32
N LEU A 82 -29.09 -16.92 -5.78
CA LEU A 82 -29.02 -17.17 -4.34
C LEU A 82 -28.69 -15.89 -3.54
N LEU A 83 -27.83 -15.03 -4.09
CA LEU A 83 -27.50 -13.73 -3.50
C LEU A 83 -28.67 -12.71 -3.58
N SER A 84 -29.49 -12.76 -4.63
CA SER A 84 -30.76 -12.02 -4.70
C SER A 84 -31.74 -12.50 -3.61
N ASP A 85 -31.88 -13.82 -3.43
CA ASP A 85 -32.74 -14.40 -2.40
C ASP A 85 -32.24 -14.07 -0.97
N GLU A 86 -30.93 -14.15 -0.71
CA GLU A 86 -30.32 -13.72 0.56
C GLU A 86 -30.47 -12.22 0.81
N ALA A 87 -30.34 -11.38 -0.23
CA ALA A 87 -30.53 -9.94 -0.09
C ALA A 87 -31.97 -9.59 0.30
N HIS A 88 -32.96 -10.30 -0.24
CA HIS A 88 -34.34 -10.24 0.24
C HIS A 88 -34.45 -10.67 1.72
N ALA A 89 -33.83 -11.79 2.10
CA ALA A 89 -33.84 -12.26 3.49
C ALA A 89 -33.16 -11.28 4.48
N LYS A 90 -32.13 -10.55 4.04
CA LYS A 90 -31.43 -9.51 4.84
C LYS A 90 -32.03 -8.11 4.69
N GLY A 91 -33.12 -7.94 3.94
CA GLY A 91 -33.72 -6.64 3.65
C GLY A 91 -32.80 -5.68 2.88
N ALA A 92 -31.75 -6.20 2.22
CA ALA A 92 -30.76 -5.43 1.49
C ALA A 92 -31.25 -5.16 0.05
N HIS A 93 -31.45 -3.90 -0.27
CA HIS A 93 -31.94 -3.46 -1.58
C HIS A 93 -30.78 -3.33 -2.59
N VAL A 94 -29.56 -3.22 -2.09
CA VAL A 94 -28.30 -3.05 -2.83
C VAL A 94 -27.26 -4.01 -2.24
N LEU A 95 -26.65 -4.84 -3.09
CA LEU A 95 -25.54 -5.73 -2.74
C LEU A 95 -24.21 -5.10 -3.15
N LEU A 96 -23.24 -5.07 -2.24
CA LEU A 96 -21.90 -4.52 -2.46
C LEU A 96 -20.96 -5.56 -3.06
N GLY A 97 -21.34 -6.07 -4.24
CA GLY A 97 -20.58 -7.02 -5.05
C GLY A 97 -21.08 -7.09 -6.51
N PRO A 98 -20.33 -7.76 -7.41
CA PRO A 98 -19.12 -8.52 -7.12
C PRO A 98 -17.86 -7.65 -7.06
N THR A 99 -16.78 -8.22 -6.54
CA THR A 99 -15.45 -7.60 -6.56
C THR A 99 -14.68 -8.13 -7.77
N VAL A 100 -14.08 -7.23 -8.57
CA VAL A 100 -13.49 -7.55 -9.89
C VAL A 100 -12.12 -6.90 -10.11
N ASN A 101 -11.40 -6.63 -9.02
CA ASN A 101 -10.02 -6.17 -9.07
C ASN A 101 -9.09 -7.25 -9.63
N ILE A 102 -7.98 -6.86 -10.24
CA ILE A 102 -7.10 -7.80 -10.96
C ILE A 102 -5.98 -8.24 -10.02
N GLN A 103 -5.74 -9.55 -9.90
CA GLN A 103 -4.60 -10.09 -9.14
C GLN A 103 -3.28 -9.85 -9.89
N ARG A 104 -2.87 -8.57 -9.96
CA ARG A 104 -1.63 -8.09 -10.58
C ARG A 104 -0.38 -8.79 -10.04
N GLY A 105 -0.42 -9.19 -8.78
CA GLY A 105 0.60 -9.99 -8.11
C GLY A 105 -0.04 -10.90 -7.05
N PRO A 106 0.65 -11.96 -6.60
CA PRO A 106 0.06 -13.02 -5.77
C PRO A 106 -0.17 -12.61 -4.30
N LEU A 107 0.30 -11.44 -3.87
CA LEU A 107 0.33 -11.04 -2.46
C LEU A 107 -0.88 -10.20 -1.99
N GLY A 108 -1.76 -9.77 -2.91
CA GLY A 108 -2.82 -8.82 -2.61
C GLY A 108 -3.76 -9.29 -1.50
N GLY A 109 -3.98 -8.46 -0.47
CA GLY A 109 -4.76 -8.82 0.72
C GLY A 109 -6.18 -9.28 0.40
N ARG A 110 -6.80 -8.64 -0.60
CA ARG A 110 -8.12 -8.96 -1.16
C ARG A 110 -8.05 -9.79 -2.45
N GLY A 111 -6.90 -10.39 -2.75
CA GLY A 111 -6.72 -11.20 -3.95
C GLY A 111 -7.65 -12.42 -3.99
N PHE A 112 -8.07 -12.93 -2.83
CA PHE A 112 -9.09 -13.97 -2.69
C PHE A 112 -10.50 -13.52 -3.12
N GLU A 113 -10.76 -12.21 -3.14
CA GLU A 113 -12.11 -11.63 -3.24
C GLU A 113 -12.57 -11.43 -4.69
N SER A 114 -11.63 -11.33 -5.63
CA SER A 114 -11.89 -11.10 -7.07
C SER A 114 -11.69 -12.36 -7.90
N PHE A 115 -12.21 -12.41 -9.12
CA PHE A 115 -12.27 -13.66 -9.90
C PHE A 115 -10.93 -14.16 -10.46
N SER A 116 -10.19 -13.32 -11.19
CA SER A 116 -9.08 -13.75 -12.05
C SER A 116 -8.11 -12.63 -12.43
N GLU A 117 -6.85 -13.00 -12.64
CA GLU A 117 -5.82 -12.15 -13.27
C GLU A 117 -6.16 -11.79 -14.74
N ASP A 118 -7.09 -12.52 -15.36
CA ASP A 118 -7.55 -12.26 -16.71
C ASP A 118 -8.83 -11.39 -16.74
N PRO A 119 -8.83 -10.27 -17.48
CA PRO A 119 -9.97 -9.37 -17.55
C PRO A 119 -11.16 -9.91 -18.32
N ILE A 120 -10.97 -10.87 -19.25
CA ILE A 120 -12.08 -11.50 -19.98
C ILE A 120 -12.78 -12.51 -19.07
N LEU A 121 -12.03 -13.36 -18.37
CA LEU A 121 -12.62 -14.29 -17.38
C LEU A 121 -13.32 -13.51 -16.27
N SER A 122 -12.64 -12.54 -15.64
CA SER A 122 -13.25 -11.69 -14.60
C SER A 122 -14.48 -10.94 -15.09
N GLY A 123 -14.46 -10.37 -16.30
CA GLY A 123 -15.59 -9.64 -16.89
C GLY A 123 -16.81 -10.51 -17.19
N ILE A 124 -16.59 -11.70 -17.78
CA ILE A 124 -17.68 -12.63 -18.13
C ILE A 124 -18.36 -13.18 -16.88
N LEU A 125 -17.59 -13.63 -15.88
CA LEU A 125 -18.15 -14.15 -14.63
C LEU A 125 -18.87 -13.03 -13.84
N ALA A 126 -18.31 -11.83 -13.78
CA ALA A 126 -18.97 -10.68 -13.18
C ALA A 126 -20.28 -10.31 -13.89
N GLY A 127 -20.32 -10.38 -15.23
CA GLY A 127 -21.55 -10.19 -16.01
C GLY A 127 -22.65 -11.20 -15.64
N HIS A 128 -22.31 -12.48 -15.53
CA HIS A 128 -23.27 -13.52 -15.10
C HIS A 128 -23.73 -13.36 -13.65
N TYR A 129 -22.81 -13.01 -12.75
CA TYR A 129 -23.11 -12.71 -11.35
C TYR A 129 -24.10 -11.55 -11.22
N VAL A 130 -23.82 -10.42 -11.89
CA VAL A 130 -24.67 -9.21 -11.87
C VAL A 130 -26.06 -9.52 -12.47
N ARG A 131 -26.15 -10.32 -13.54
CA ARG A 131 -27.45 -10.78 -14.06
C ARG A 131 -28.23 -11.65 -13.08
N GLY A 132 -27.55 -12.46 -12.26
CA GLY A 132 -28.18 -13.28 -11.23
C GLY A 132 -28.73 -12.43 -10.09
N VAL A 133 -27.92 -11.52 -9.55
CA VAL A 133 -28.30 -10.62 -8.44
C VAL A 133 -29.44 -9.68 -8.86
N GLN A 134 -29.37 -9.09 -10.06
CA GLN A 134 -30.34 -8.10 -10.51
C GLN A 134 -31.65 -8.69 -11.05
N LYS A 135 -31.80 -10.02 -11.07
CA LYS A 135 -32.98 -10.72 -11.60
C LYS A 135 -34.27 -10.27 -10.94
N ASP A 136 -34.27 -10.19 -9.60
CA ASP A 136 -35.44 -9.86 -8.79
C ASP A 136 -35.29 -8.45 -8.16
N GLY A 137 -34.67 -7.53 -8.91
CA GLY A 137 -34.57 -6.10 -8.60
C GLY A 137 -33.47 -5.66 -7.65
N VAL A 138 -32.79 -6.59 -6.96
CA VAL A 138 -31.67 -6.27 -6.05
C VAL A 138 -30.54 -5.63 -6.83
N SER A 139 -30.08 -4.45 -6.40
CA SER A 139 -29.09 -3.68 -7.15
C SER A 139 -27.66 -4.17 -6.88
N ALA A 140 -26.97 -4.68 -7.90
CA ALA A 140 -25.56 -5.06 -7.78
C ALA A 140 -24.65 -3.82 -7.84
N THR A 141 -23.55 -3.88 -7.09
CA THR A 141 -22.54 -2.81 -6.99
C THR A 141 -21.16 -3.40 -7.29
N MET A 142 -20.74 -3.26 -8.54
CA MET A 142 -19.42 -3.69 -9.00
C MET A 142 -18.33 -2.88 -8.29
N LYS A 143 -17.33 -3.56 -7.71
CA LYS A 143 -16.26 -2.91 -6.92
C LYS A 143 -14.86 -3.47 -7.19
N HIS A 144 -13.76 -2.72 -7.00
CA HIS A 144 -13.66 -1.30 -6.64
C HIS A 144 -13.06 -0.53 -7.83
N PHE A 145 -13.79 0.46 -8.33
CA PHE A 145 -13.52 1.18 -9.56
C PHE A 145 -12.55 2.36 -9.33
N ALA A 146 -11.27 2.29 -9.70
CA ALA A 146 -10.55 1.18 -10.33
C ALA A 146 -9.20 0.91 -9.62
N CYS A 147 -8.53 -0.17 -9.99
CA CYS A 147 -7.18 -0.53 -9.54
C CYS A 147 -6.96 -0.67 -8.01
N ASN A 148 -7.97 -1.05 -7.22
CA ASN A 148 -7.76 -1.45 -5.81
C ASN A 148 -7.17 -2.87 -5.73
N ASP A 149 -6.00 -3.06 -6.33
CA ASP A 149 -5.39 -4.38 -6.58
C ASP A 149 -4.35 -4.77 -5.50
N MET A 150 -4.14 -3.90 -4.51
CA MET A 150 -3.35 -4.12 -3.28
C MET A 150 -3.91 -3.24 -2.14
N GLU A 151 -3.68 -3.63 -0.89
CA GLU A 151 -4.19 -2.92 0.29
C GLU A 151 -3.21 -1.90 0.89
N SER A 152 -1.91 -2.03 0.58
CA SER A 152 -0.80 -1.18 1.05
C SER A 152 -1.07 0.32 0.87
N ALA A 153 -1.40 0.99 1.98
CA ALA A 153 -1.78 2.40 2.05
C ALA A 153 -2.93 2.79 1.08
N ARG A 154 -3.88 1.88 0.81
CA ARG A 154 -4.97 2.02 -0.17
C ARG A 154 -5.69 3.38 -0.21
N MET A 155 -5.92 4.03 0.93
CA MET A 155 -6.61 5.33 1.03
C MET A 155 -5.75 6.54 0.59
N ALA A 156 -4.45 6.36 0.38
CA ALA A 156 -3.50 7.45 0.12
C ALA A 156 -2.61 7.20 -1.12
N VAL A 157 -2.38 5.94 -1.47
CA VAL A 157 -1.47 5.53 -2.54
C VAL A 157 -1.89 6.05 -3.91
N ASN A 158 -0.89 6.49 -4.69
CA ASN A 158 -1.05 6.91 -6.07
C ASN A 158 -0.55 5.84 -7.05
N ILE A 159 -1.49 5.22 -7.74
CA ILE A 159 -1.25 4.23 -8.79
C ILE A 159 -0.85 4.97 -10.06
N GLN A 160 0.37 4.71 -10.51
CA GLN A 160 0.90 5.19 -11.78
C GLN A 160 0.73 4.06 -12.80
N VAL A 161 -0.16 4.26 -13.77
CA VAL A 161 -0.55 3.27 -14.77
C VAL A 161 -0.76 3.97 -16.11
N THR A 162 -0.41 3.31 -17.21
CA THR A 162 -0.72 3.75 -18.58
C THR A 162 -2.24 3.83 -18.78
N GLU A 163 -2.73 4.69 -19.67
CA GLU A 163 -4.12 4.60 -20.12
C GLU A 163 -4.33 3.25 -20.80
N ARG A 164 -3.31 2.73 -21.50
CA ARG A 164 -3.34 1.39 -22.11
C ARG A 164 -3.65 0.26 -21.12
N ALA A 165 -2.85 0.08 -20.06
CA ALA A 165 -3.09 -0.99 -19.10
C ALA A 165 -4.37 -0.74 -18.29
N LEU A 166 -4.67 0.53 -17.97
CA LEU A 166 -5.95 0.93 -17.39
C LEU A 166 -7.13 0.42 -18.24
N ARG A 167 -7.04 0.52 -19.57
CA ARG A 167 -8.08 0.10 -20.53
C ARG A 167 -8.10 -1.40 -20.80
N GLU A 168 -6.95 -2.01 -21.11
CA GLU A 168 -6.84 -3.42 -21.50
C GLU A 168 -6.94 -4.39 -20.31
N VAL A 169 -6.55 -3.99 -19.10
CA VAL A 169 -6.50 -4.85 -17.92
C VAL A 169 -7.53 -4.44 -16.87
N TYR A 170 -7.45 -3.23 -16.32
CA TYR A 170 -8.17 -2.91 -15.07
C TYR A 170 -9.60 -2.42 -15.25
N LEU A 171 -9.93 -1.77 -16.39
CA LEU A 171 -11.29 -1.32 -16.72
C LEU A 171 -12.07 -2.35 -17.55
N LEU A 172 -11.39 -3.19 -18.33
CA LEU A 172 -12.03 -4.19 -19.19
C LEU A 172 -13.01 -5.15 -18.49
N PRO A 173 -12.78 -5.68 -17.26
CA PRO A 173 -13.78 -6.53 -16.61
C PRO A 173 -15.06 -5.74 -16.23
N PHE A 174 -14.91 -4.47 -15.81
CA PHE A 174 -16.06 -3.58 -15.57
C PHE A 174 -16.82 -3.29 -16.88
N MET A 175 -16.09 -3.02 -17.97
CA MET A 175 -16.64 -2.73 -19.30
C MET A 175 -17.51 -3.90 -19.82
N ILE A 176 -16.99 -5.13 -19.72
CA ILE A 176 -17.69 -6.35 -20.14
C ILE A 176 -18.95 -6.59 -19.28
N ALA A 177 -18.84 -6.43 -17.96
CA ALA A 177 -19.99 -6.59 -17.06
C ALA A 177 -21.08 -5.52 -17.32
N VAL A 178 -20.74 -4.29 -17.71
CA VAL A 178 -21.73 -3.29 -18.12
C VAL A 178 -22.45 -3.70 -19.40
N GLU A 179 -21.71 -4.16 -20.41
CA GLU A 179 -22.28 -4.59 -21.68
C GLU A 179 -23.22 -5.80 -21.53
N MET A 180 -22.85 -6.77 -20.69
CA MET A 180 -23.62 -8.00 -20.46
C MET A 180 -24.79 -7.83 -19.49
N ALA A 181 -24.69 -6.92 -18.51
CA ALA A 181 -25.54 -6.94 -17.32
C ALA A 181 -26.00 -5.57 -16.80
N ASN A 182 -25.39 -4.47 -17.24
CA ASN A 182 -25.67 -3.08 -16.82
C ASN A 182 -25.87 -2.93 -15.29
N PRO A 183 -24.79 -3.00 -14.49
CA PRO A 183 -24.87 -2.95 -13.02
C PRO A 183 -25.51 -1.65 -12.55
N ARG A 184 -26.39 -1.71 -11.55
CA ARG A 184 -27.10 -0.53 -11.03
C ARG A 184 -26.18 0.45 -10.33
N ALA A 185 -25.07 -0.02 -9.75
CA ALA A 185 -24.09 0.84 -9.10
C ALA A 185 -22.63 0.43 -9.35
N PHE A 186 -21.72 1.40 -9.16
CA PHE A 186 -20.28 1.20 -9.01
C PHE A 186 -19.82 1.76 -7.67
N MET A 187 -18.90 1.05 -7.00
CA MET A 187 -18.18 1.56 -5.84
C MET A 187 -16.79 2.05 -6.27
N THR A 188 -16.43 3.29 -5.96
CA THR A 188 -15.10 3.82 -6.28
C THR A 188 -14.02 3.26 -5.36
N ALA A 189 -12.84 2.97 -5.89
CA ALA A 189 -11.68 2.57 -5.10
C ALA A 189 -11.21 3.65 -4.10
N TYR A 190 -10.51 3.22 -3.05
CA TYR A 190 -9.83 4.09 -2.08
C TYR A 190 -8.65 4.87 -2.67
N SER A 191 -8.03 4.33 -3.72
CA SER A 191 -6.74 4.78 -4.26
C SER A 191 -6.86 6.02 -5.15
N LYS A 192 -5.71 6.60 -5.47
CA LYS A 192 -5.57 7.55 -6.58
C LYS A 192 -5.08 6.83 -7.82
N ILE A 193 -5.57 7.23 -8.99
CA ILE A 193 -5.01 6.86 -10.29
C ILE A 193 -4.43 8.13 -10.91
N ASN A 194 -3.15 8.06 -11.31
CA ASN A 194 -2.39 9.13 -11.98
C ASN A 194 -2.47 10.52 -11.31
N GLY A 195 -2.57 10.53 -9.98
CA GLY A 195 -2.55 11.72 -9.12
C GLY A 195 -3.87 12.05 -8.44
N THR A 196 -5.01 11.57 -8.96
CA THR A 196 -6.36 11.93 -8.47
C THR A 196 -7.07 10.73 -7.86
N HIS A 197 -7.62 10.91 -6.64
CA HIS A 197 -8.43 9.91 -5.94
C HIS A 197 -9.62 9.49 -6.80
N CYS A 198 -9.91 8.19 -6.89
CA CYS A 198 -11.01 7.67 -7.72
C CYS A 198 -12.38 8.38 -7.53
N PRO A 199 -12.86 8.71 -6.30
CA PRO A 199 -14.07 9.53 -6.12
C PRO A 199 -14.00 10.95 -6.72
N ASP A 200 -12.80 11.54 -6.80
CA ASP A 200 -12.54 12.88 -7.36
C ASP A 200 -12.17 12.85 -8.85
N ASN A 201 -12.07 11.65 -9.46
CA ASN A 201 -11.46 11.47 -10.78
C ASN A 201 -12.50 11.60 -11.91
N HIS A 202 -12.62 12.82 -12.47
CA HIS A 202 -13.52 13.13 -13.57
C HIS A 202 -13.26 12.30 -14.85
N HIS A 203 -12.02 11.85 -15.10
CA HIS A 203 -11.72 10.98 -16.25
C HIS A 203 -12.41 9.62 -16.09
N LEU A 204 -12.24 8.98 -14.93
CA LEU A 204 -12.93 7.72 -14.62
C LEU A 204 -14.46 7.91 -14.54
N LEU A 205 -14.93 8.86 -13.72
CA LEU A 205 -16.33 8.94 -13.30
C LEU A 205 -17.27 9.67 -14.26
N GLN A 206 -16.75 10.54 -15.12
CA GLN A 206 -17.53 11.29 -16.10
C GLN A 206 -17.11 10.94 -17.53
N ASN A 207 -15.83 11.12 -17.91
CA ASN A 207 -15.39 10.86 -19.29
C ASN A 207 -15.64 9.40 -19.70
N ILE A 208 -15.11 8.43 -18.94
CA ILE A 208 -15.23 7.00 -19.26
C ILE A 208 -16.65 6.51 -18.95
N LEU A 209 -17.07 6.54 -17.68
CA LEU A 209 -18.35 5.92 -17.29
C LEU A 209 -19.58 6.55 -17.96
N ARG A 210 -19.67 7.89 -18.06
CA ARG A 210 -20.89 8.58 -18.52
C ARG A 210 -20.82 8.98 -19.98
N ASP A 211 -19.71 9.55 -20.41
CA ASP A 211 -19.58 10.15 -21.74
C ASP A 211 -19.08 9.15 -22.79
N GLU A 212 -18.32 8.13 -22.43
CA GLU A 212 -17.87 7.09 -23.36
C GLU A 212 -18.77 5.85 -23.29
N TRP A 213 -18.87 5.21 -22.12
CA TRP A 213 -19.64 3.97 -21.92
C TRP A 213 -21.16 4.18 -21.80
N LYS A 214 -21.61 5.44 -21.66
CA LYS A 214 -23.04 5.84 -21.55
C LYS A 214 -23.78 5.21 -20.35
N TRP A 215 -23.05 4.74 -19.33
CA TRP A 215 -23.63 4.06 -18.18
C TRP A 215 -24.32 5.04 -17.22
N ASN A 216 -25.52 4.69 -16.75
CA ASN A 216 -26.48 5.65 -16.17
C ASN A 216 -26.96 5.35 -14.74
N GLY A 217 -26.30 4.39 -14.06
CA GLY A 217 -26.51 4.01 -12.66
C GLY A 217 -25.84 4.95 -11.63
N LEU A 218 -25.67 4.48 -10.39
CA LEU A 218 -25.20 5.26 -9.24
C LEU A 218 -23.73 4.98 -8.89
N VAL A 219 -22.92 6.03 -8.71
CA VAL A 219 -21.56 5.91 -8.14
C VAL A 219 -21.61 6.14 -6.63
N VAL A 220 -21.21 5.15 -5.83
CA VAL A 220 -20.99 5.25 -4.38
C VAL A 220 -19.49 5.23 -4.07
N SER A 221 -19.06 5.82 -2.95
CA SER A 221 -17.71 5.56 -2.44
C SER A 221 -17.61 4.21 -1.76
N ASP A 222 -16.39 3.67 -1.65
CA ASP A 222 -16.07 2.75 -0.55
C ASP A 222 -16.21 3.48 0.81
N TRP A 223 -16.14 2.75 1.93
CA TRP A 223 -16.48 3.26 3.26
C TRP A 223 -15.42 4.26 3.77
N PHE A 224 -15.81 5.54 3.88
CA PHE A 224 -14.92 6.69 4.05
C PHE A 224 -13.99 6.96 2.86
N GLY A 225 -14.20 6.30 1.71
CA GLY A 225 -13.53 6.52 0.44
C GLY A 225 -14.00 7.77 -0.31
N THR A 226 -14.21 8.88 0.42
CA THR A 226 -14.49 10.22 -0.12
C THR A 226 -13.45 11.16 0.49
N TYR A 227 -12.87 12.06 -0.31
CA TYR A 227 -11.72 12.89 0.09
C TYR A 227 -11.91 14.39 -0.15
N SER A 228 -13.07 14.79 -0.67
CA SER A 228 -13.39 16.18 -1.01
C SER A 228 -14.89 16.45 -0.92
N THR A 229 -15.26 17.73 -0.82
CA THR A 229 -16.66 18.19 -0.87
C THR A 229 -17.11 18.53 -2.29
N SER A 230 -16.32 19.28 -3.06
CA SER A 230 -16.78 19.86 -4.33
C SER A 230 -16.28 19.08 -5.54
N GLU A 231 -15.07 18.56 -5.42
CA GLU A 231 -14.32 17.91 -6.48
C GLU A 231 -15.00 16.57 -6.82
N ALA A 232 -15.34 15.75 -5.82
CA ALA A 232 -16.12 14.52 -5.97
C ALA A 232 -17.51 14.71 -6.60
N ILE A 233 -18.26 15.72 -6.14
CA ILE A 233 -19.61 16.05 -6.65
C ILE A 233 -19.56 16.54 -8.11
N ASN A 234 -18.51 17.30 -8.46
CA ASN A 234 -18.27 17.75 -9.82
C ASN A 234 -17.71 16.63 -10.73
N ALA A 235 -16.91 15.70 -10.20
CA ALA A 235 -16.34 14.56 -10.91
C ALA A 235 -17.35 13.46 -11.23
N GLY A 236 -18.33 13.20 -10.35
CA GLY A 236 -19.45 12.30 -10.63
C GLY A 236 -19.83 11.31 -9.52
N GLN A 237 -19.21 11.36 -8.33
CA GLN A 237 -19.56 10.47 -7.22
C GLN A 237 -20.94 10.85 -6.65
N ASP A 238 -21.96 10.03 -6.86
CA ASP A 238 -23.35 10.31 -6.50
C ASP A 238 -23.64 10.18 -4.99
N LEU A 239 -23.03 9.21 -4.30
CA LEU A 239 -23.29 8.89 -2.88
C LEU A 239 -21.99 8.75 -2.04
N GLU A 240 -21.94 9.37 -0.86
CA GLU A 240 -20.92 9.13 0.19
C GLU A 240 -21.43 8.08 1.18
N MET A 241 -20.58 7.09 1.50
CA MET A 241 -20.80 6.10 2.55
C MET A 241 -19.55 6.00 3.47
N PRO A 242 -19.72 5.66 4.76
CA PRO A 242 -20.97 5.59 5.51
C PRO A 242 -21.45 6.98 5.96
N GLY A 243 -22.66 7.03 6.53
CA GLY A 243 -23.10 8.12 7.38
C GLY A 243 -22.61 7.99 8.85
N PRO A 244 -22.59 9.09 9.63
CA PRO A 244 -22.90 10.46 9.21
C PRO A 244 -21.81 11.04 8.30
N THR A 245 -22.23 11.87 7.34
CA THR A 245 -21.37 12.49 6.33
C THR A 245 -20.19 13.27 6.93
N ARG A 246 -19.04 13.19 6.26
CA ARG A 246 -17.87 14.06 6.53
C ARG A 246 -17.77 15.20 5.52
N TRP A 247 -18.18 14.96 4.27
CA TRP A 247 -17.89 15.87 3.15
C TRP A 247 -19.10 16.56 2.54
N ARG A 248 -20.31 16.10 2.85
CA ARG A 248 -21.58 16.45 2.19
C ARG A 248 -22.62 16.95 3.21
N GLY A 249 -22.16 17.73 4.18
CA GLY A 249 -23.01 18.48 5.12
C GLY A 249 -23.11 19.96 4.74
N GLU A 250 -23.05 20.84 5.75
CA GLU A 250 -23.01 22.31 5.57
C GLU A 250 -21.91 22.77 4.59
N THR A 251 -20.80 22.03 4.53
CA THR A 251 -19.70 22.25 3.57
C THR A 251 -20.17 22.19 2.11
N LEU A 252 -21.07 21.26 1.77
CA LEU A 252 -21.63 21.15 0.42
C LEU A 252 -22.73 22.19 0.17
N VAL A 253 -23.55 22.51 1.18
CA VAL A 253 -24.50 23.64 1.11
C VAL A 253 -23.75 24.95 0.82
N HIS A 254 -22.62 25.17 1.50
CA HIS A 254 -21.75 26.32 1.25
C HIS A 254 -21.08 26.25 -0.13
N ALA A 255 -20.58 25.09 -0.56
CA ALA A 255 -19.99 24.93 -1.89
C ALA A 255 -21.00 25.18 -3.04
N VAL A 256 -22.29 24.89 -2.84
CA VAL A 256 -23.35 25.19 -3.82
C VAL A 256 -23.78 26.65 -3.78
N THR A 257 -23.95 27.25 -2.60
CA THR A 257 -24.31 28.68 -2.47
C THR A 257 -23.20 29.63 -2.93
N SER A 258 -21.93 29.25 -2.73
CA SER A 258 -20.76 29.91 -3.32
C SER A 258 -20.49 29.56 -4.80
N ASN A 259 -21.31 28.71 -5.41
CA ASN A 259 -21.22 28.28 -6.81
C ASN A 259 -19.90 27.55 -7.20
N LYS A 260 -19.15 27.03 -6.21
CA LYS A 260 -18.04 26.07 -6.43
C LYS A 260 -18.56 24.71 -6.93
N VAL A 261 -19.78 24.35 -6.54
CA VAL A 261 -20.59 23.30 -7.16
C VAL A 261 -21.82 23.96 -7.78
N LYS A 262 -22.08 23.72 -9.07
CA LYS A 262 -23.30 24.23 -9.71
C LYS A 262 -24.51 23.45 -9.17
N ARG A 263 -25.63 24.12 -8.88
CA ARG A 263 -26.87 23.46 -8.40
C ARG A 263 -27.32 22.33 -9.33
N SER A 264 -27.15 22.49 -10.65
CA SER A 264 -27.43 21.44 -11.64
C SER A 264 -26.55 20.19 -11.48
N LYS A 265 -25.29 20.33 -11.05
CA LYS A 265 -24.39 19.19 -10.79
C LYS A 265 -24.81 18.43 -9.52
N LEU A 266 -25.28 19.13 -8.47
CA LEU A 266 -25.93 18.48 -7.34
C LEU A 266 -27.23 17.76 -7.79
N ASP A 267 -28.05 18.39 -8.62
CA ASP A 267 -29.28 17.79 -9.16
C ASP A 267 -28.98 16.53 -9.99
N GLU A 268 -27.85 16.45 -10.71
CA GLU A 268 -27.39 15.21 -11.36
C GLU A 268 -27.09 14.09 -10.36
N ARG A 269 -26.37 14.37 -9.26
CA ARG A 269 -26.06 13.36 -8.22
C ARG A 269 -27.35 12.85 -7.56
N VAL A 270 -28.22 13.76 -7.13
CA VAL A 270 -29.51 13.44 -6.49
C VAL A 270 -30.41 12.63 -7.42
N ARG A 271 -30.42 12.94 -8.74
CA ARG A 271 -31.13 12.15 -9.74
C ARG A 271 -30.69 10.69 -9.78
N ASN A 272 -29.39 10.41 -9.63
CA ASN A 272 -28.89 9.04 -9.63
C ASN A 272 -29.25 8.30 -8.33
N VAL A 273 -29.24 8.97 -7.18
CA VAL A 273 -29.76 8.41 -5.91
C VAL A 273 -31.26 8.10 -6.03
N LEU A 274 -32.07 9.05 -6.49
CA LEU A 274 -33.51 8.87 -6.65
C LEU A 274 -33.89 7.82 -7.71
N LYS A 275 -33.09 7.63 -8.76
CA LYS A 275 -33.25 6.49 -9.69
C LYS A 275 -33.03 5.14 -8.98
N LEU A 276 -31.99 5.03 -8.14
CA LEU A 276 -31.70 3.79 -7.40
C LEU A 276 -32.82 3.49 -6.42
N VAL A 277 -33.21 4.48 -5.60
CA VAL A 277 -34.35 4.37 -4.67
C VAL A 277 -35.65 4.01 -5.42
N LYS A 278 -35.94 4.64 -6.56
CA LYS A 278 -37.08 4.29 -7.43
C LYS A 278 -37.01 2.83 -7.86
N HIS A 279 -35.87 2.38 -8.35
CA HIS A 279 -35.70 1.00 -8.81
C HIS A 279 -35.93 0.00 -7.68
N SER A 280 -35.30 0.21 -6.51
CA SER A 280 -35.44 -0.67 -5.36
C SER A 280 -36.88 -0.79 -4.86
N ILE A 281 -37.64 0.32 -4.79
CA ILE A 281 -39.05 0.30 -4.35
C ILE A 281 -39.97 -0.33 -5.39
N GLU A 282 -39.75 -0.06 -6.68
CA GLU A 282 -40.67 -0.46 -7.75
C GLU A 282 -40.36 -1.86 -8.33
N ASN A 283 -39.24 -2.51 -7.96
CA ASN A 283 -38.77 -3.75 -8.58
C ASN A 283 -38.30 -4.84 -7.60
N THR A 284 -38.17 -4.56 -6.30
CA THR A 284 -37.93 -5.60 -5.27
C THR A 284 -39.19 -5.82 -4.45
N SER A 285 -39.30 -6.95 -3.74
CA SER A 285 -40.36 -7.14 -2.74
C SER A 285 -39.96 -6.67 -1.34
N ILE A 286 -38.87 -5.91 -1.19
CA ILE A 286 -38.24 -5.59 0.10
C ILE A 286 -38.88 -4.32 0.70
N PRO A 287 -39.44 -4.38 1.93
CA PRO A 287 -39.84 -3.19 2.66
C PRO A 287 -38.65 -2.32 3.09
N PRO A 288 -38.78 -0.98 3.08
CA PRO A 288 -37.83 -0.10 3.76
C PRO A 288 -37.64 -0.51 5.22
N ASN A 289 -36.38 -0.59 5.66
CA ASN A 289 -35.99 -1.06 7.00
C ASN A 289 -36.49 -2.47 7.40
N ALA A 290 -36.75 -3.37 6.45
CA ALA A 290 -37.17 -4.75 6.72
C ALA A 290 -36.29 -5.47 7.78
N PRO A 291 -36.86 -6.34 8.61
CA PRO A 291 -36.08 -7.15 9.56
C PRO A 291 -35.16 -8.12 8.81
N GLU A 292 -34.02 -8.44 9.41
CA GLU A 292 -33.14 -9.49 8.88
C GLU A 292 -33.66 -10.88 9.27
N THR A 293 -33.57 -11.81 8.32
CA THR A 293 -34.11 -13.17 8.44
C THR A 293 -33.13 -14.19 7.84
N GLN A 294 -33.49 -15.47 7.95
CA GLN A 294 -32.66 -16.60 7.55
C GLN A 294 -33.34 -17.42 6.44
N LEU A 295 -32.54 -17.87 5.47
CA LEU A 295 -32.99 -18.58 4.26
C LEU A 295 -32.34 -19.98 4.11
N GLN A 296 -31.75 -20.53 5.17
CA GLN A 296 -31.08 -21.83 5.08
C GLN A 296 -32.06 -22.94 4.71
N ASN A 297 -31.77 -23.67 3.62
CA ASN A 297 -32.57 -24.78 3.13
C ASN A 297 -31.73 -25.74 2.26
N GLU A 298 -32.24 -26.94 2.00
CA GLU A 298 -31.50 -27.99 1.29
C GLU A 298 -31.16 -27.68 -0.19
N LYS A 299 -31.93 -26.81 -0.87
CA LYS A 299 -31.62 -26.39 -2.26
C LYS A 299 -30.36 -25.51 -2.23
N ASN A 300 -30.33 -24.55 -1.31
CA ASN A 300 -29.21 -23.62 -1.15
C ASN A 300 -27.96 -24.36 -0.66
N ILE A 301 -28.10 -25.30 0.29
CA ILE A 301 -27.01 -26.19 0.74
C ILE A 301 -26.43 -27.00 -0.44
N ARG A 302 -27.27 -27.63 -1.27
CA ARG A 302 -26.80 -28.38 -2.45
C ARG A 302 -26.05 -27.49 -3.44
N LEU A 303 -26.56 -26.29 -3.73
CA LEU A 303 -25.90 -25.33 -4.63
C LEU A 303 -24.54 -24.84 -4.08
N LEU A 304 -24.41 -24.64 -2.77
CA LEU A 304 -23.13 -24.26 -2.14
C LEU A 304 -22.12 -25.42 -2.18
N ARG A 305 -22.58 -26.68 -2.01
CA ARG A 305 -21.75 -27.89 -2.13
C ARG A 305 -21.29 -28.15 -3.57
N GLU A 306 -22.19 -27.99 -4.53
CA GLU A 306 -21.90 -27.98 -5.98
C GLU A 306 -20.83 -26.95 -6.32
N ALA A 307 -20.99 -25.71 -5.85
CA ALA A 307 -20.02 -24.63 -6.06
C ALA A 307 -18.66 -24.90 -5.40
N ALA A 308 -18.65 -25.43 -4.17
CA ALA A 308 -17.43 -25.81 -3.48
C ALA A 308 -16.66 -26.91 -4.22
N ALA A 309 -17.36 -27.96 -4.69
CA ALA A 309 -16.76 -29.06 -5.44
C ALA A 309 -16.26 -28.63 -6.83
N GLU A 310 -17.03 -27.83 -7.58
CA GLU A 310 -16.60 -27.30 -8.89
C GLU A 310 -15.41 -26.32 -8.80
N SER A 311 -15.17 -25.72 -7.62
CA SER A 311 -14.04 -24.82 -7.39
C SER A 311 -12.71 -25.56 -7.19
N VAL A 312 -12.72 -26.84 -6.79
CA VAL A 312 -11.49 -27.59 -6.48
C VAL A 312 -10.68 -27.85 -7.75
N VAL A 313 -9.41 -27.43 -7.74
CA VAL A 313 -8.45 -27.66 -8.83
C VAL A 313 -7.45 -28.72 -8.40
N VAL A 314 -7.50 -29.91 -9.00
CA VAL A 314 -6.42 -30.90 -8.82
C VAL A 314 -5.23 -30.47 -9.67
N LEU A 315 -4.10 -30.17 -9.02
CA LEU A 315 -2.89 -29.61 -9.64
C LEU A 315 -1.91 -30.70 -10.09
N LYS A 316 -1.78 -31.77 -9.28
CA LYS A 316 -0.98 -32.98 -9.57
C LYS A 316 -1.75 -34.21 -9.10
N ASN A 317 -1.59 -35.34 -9.79
CA ASN A 317 -2.08 -36.66 -9.32
C ASN A 317 -1.22 -37.81 -9.90
N ASN A 318 0.10 -37.67 -9.87
CA ASN A 318 1.03 -38.40 -10.74
C ASN A 318 1.11 -39.92 -10.46
N LYS A 319 0.49 -40.40 -9.38
CA LYS A 319 0.40 -41.81 -8.98
C LYS A 319 -1.03 -42.38 -9.01
N ASN A 320 -2.03 -41.61 -9.49
CA ASN A 320 -3.45 -41.94 -9.39
C ASN A 320 -3.92 -42.25 -7.94
N ILE A 321 -3.44 -41.46 -6.97
CA ILE A 321 -3.83 -41.57 -5.56
C ILE A 321 -5.27 -41.10 -5.35
N LEU A 322 -5.68 -40.09 -6.11
CA LEU A 322 -7.07 -39.66 -6.20
C LEU A 322 -7.77 -40.32 -7.40
N PRO A 323 -9.07 -40.70 -7.28
CA PRO A 323 -9.90 -40.58 -6.09
C PRO A 323 -9.59 -41.63 -5.00
N LEU A 324 -9.81 -41.26 -3.74
CA LEU A 324 -9.66 -42.13 -2.59
C LEU A 324 -10.74 -43.23 -2.55
N ASP A 325 -10.33 -44.43 -2.13
CA ASP A 325 -11.21 -45.52 -1.71
C ASP A 325 -11.90 -45.17 -0.38
N PRO A 326 -13.25 -45.16 -0.29
CA PRO A 326 -13.98 -44.88 0.96
C PRO A 326 -14.06 -46.07 1.94
N MET A 327 -13.60 -47.27 1.55
CA MET A 327 -13.57 -48.47 2.39
C MET A 327 -12.25 -48.65 3.14
N LYS A 328 -11.23 -47.86 2.81
CA LYS A 328 -9.91 -47.86 3.46
C LYS A 328 -9.84 -46.81 4.57
N ARG A 329 -8.94 -47.03 5.53
CA ARG A 329 -8.68 -46.12 6.64
C ARG A 329 -7.93 -44.87 6.17
N VAL A 330 -8.45 -43.69 6.52
CA VAL A 330 -7.87 -42.39 6.16
C VAL A 330 -7.33 -41.67 7.38
N ALA A 331 -6.09 -41.19 7.30
CA ALA A 331 -5.59 -40.15 8.20
C ALA A 331 -5.86 -38.77 7.58
N VAL A 332 -6.52 -37.89 8.33
CA VAL A 332 -6.62 -36.47 8.00
C VAL A 332 -5.71 -35.70 8.95
N ILE A 333 -4.83 -34.88 8.40
CA ILE A 333 -3.73 -34.25 9.13
C ILE A 333 -3.70 -32.75 8.83
N GLY A 334 -3.28 -31.94 9.81
CA GLY A 334 -2.81 -30.57 9.55
C GLY A 334 -3.71 -29.45 10.11
N PRO A 335 -3.23 -28.20 10.03
CA PRO A 335 -3.84 -27.04 10.69
C PRO A 335 -5.25 -26.72 10.21
N ASN A 336 -5.57 -26.99 8.94
CA ASN A 336 -6.85 -26.63 8.31
C ASN A 336 -7.83 -27.82 8.23
N ALA A 337 -7.51 -28.97 8.85
CA ALA A 337 -8.32 -30.18 8.75
C ALA A 337 -9.66 -30.11 9.51
N ASP A 338 -9.61 -29.75 10.79
CA ASP A 338 -10.74 -29.67 11.73
C ASP A 338 -11.29 -28.24 11.89
N VAL A 339 -10.76 -27.29 11.12
CA VAL A 339 -11.18 -25.88 11.12
C VAL A 339 -11.77 -25.55 9.76
N SER A 340 -13.01 -25.07 9.70
CA SER A 340 -13.60 -24.66 8.43
C SER A 340 -13.08 -23.28 8.00
N ILE A 341 -12.13 -23.26 7.05
CA ILE A 341 -11.65 -22.02 6.41
C ILE A 341 -12.55 -21.68 5.23
N TYR A 342 -13.70 -21.06 5.51
CA TYR A 342 -14.77 -20.84 4.53
C TYR A 342 -14.67 -19.51 3.75
N CYS A 343 -14.06 -18.46 4.32
CA CYS A 343 -13.85 -17.16 3.65
C CYS A 343 -12.55 -16.45 4.08
N GLY A 344 -12.16 -15.41 3.34
CA GLY A 344 -11.09 -14.48 3.69
C GLY A 344 -11.58 -13.31 4.58
N GLY A 345 -10.66 -12.52 5.11
CA GLY A 345 -10.96 -11.47 6.09
C GLY A 345 -11.46 -10.15 5.49
N GLY A 346 -12.23 -9.37 6.27
CA GLY A 346 -12.68 -8.02 5.91
C GLY A 346 -14.17 -7.90 5.58
N SER A 347 -14.53 -6.94 4.73
CA SER A 347 -15.89 -6.69 4.25
C SER A 347 -16.50 -7.87 3.46
N ALA A 348 -15.68 -8.79 2.93
CA ALA A 348 -16.11 -10.05 2.33
C ALA A 348 -16.24 -11.21 3.34
N SER A 349 -16.11 -10.95 4.63
CA SER A 349 -16.45 -11.90 5.69
C SER A 349 -17.89 -11.70 6.19
N LEU A 350 -18.53 -12.80 6.61
CA LEU A 350 -19.88 -12.84 7.17
C LEU A 350 -20.06 -14.06 8.08
N ARG A 351 -21.05 -14.04 8.96
CA ARG A 351 -21.44 -15.21 9.77
C ARG A 351 -22.18 -16.21 8.89
N ALA A 352 -21.51 -17.31 8.53
CA ALA A 352 -22.14 -18.40 7.79
C ALA A 352 -23.20 -19.12 8.64
N TYR A 353 -24.24 -19.69 8.02
CA TYR A 353 -25.25 -20.52 8.71
C TYR A 353 -24.66 -21.69 9.49
N ASN A 354 -23.92 -22.53 8.78
CA ASN A 354 -23.18 -23.70 9.25
C ASN A 354 -21.97 -23.83 8.32
N THR A 355 -20.86 -24.36 8.84
CA THR A 355 -19.59 -24.45 8.10
C THR A 355 -18.97 -25.83 8.30
N VAL A 356 -18.70 -26.56 7.23
CA VAL A 356 -18.16 -27.93 7.29
C VAL A 356 -16.63 -27.89 7.18
N SER A 357 -15.93 -28.54 8.11
CA SER A 357 -14.47 -28.72 8.04
C SER A 357 -14.10 -29.85 7.05
N PRO A 358 -12.91 -29.85 6.42
CA PRO A 358 -12.44 -30.97 5.62
C PRO A 358 -12.55 -32.32 6.34
N LEU A 359 -12.20 -32.38 7.62
CA LEU A 359 -12.29 -33.57 8.46
C LEU A 359 -13.73 -34.07 8.58
N ASP A 360 -14.71 -33.18 8.78
CA ASP A 360 -16.10 -33.58 8.97
C ASP A 360 -16.79 -33.97 7.65
N GLY A 361 -16.42 -33.33 6.53
CA GLY A 361 -16.81 -33.78 5.20
C GLY A 361 -16.26 -35.17 4.86
N ILE A 362 -14.98 -35.43 5.18
CA ILE A 362 -14.35 -36.74 5.01
C ILE A 362 -15.04 -37.81 5.88
N LYS A 363 -15.36 -37.52 7.15
CA LYS A 363 -16.20 -38.38 8.01
C LYS A 363 -17.63 -38.56 7.49
N GLY A 364 -18.13 -37.63 6.68
CA GLY A 364 -19.41 -37.74 5.99
C GLY A 364 -19.45 -38.96 5.07
N ILE A 365 -18.37 -39.18 4.31
CA ILE A 365 -18.24 -40.28 3.35
C ILE A 365 -17.63 -41.53 4.01
N ASN A 366 -16.42 -41.41 4.57
CA ASN A 366 -15.66 -42.51 5.17
C ASN A 366 -15.97 -42.65 6.68
N LYS A 367 -15.89 -43.87 7.23
CA LYS A 367 -16.19 -44.17 8.66
C LYS A 367 -14.98 -44.59 9.49
N ASP A 368 -13.84 -44.92 8.89
CA ASP A 368 -12.58 -45.16 9.58
C ASP A 368 -11.62 -43.98 9.30
N VAL A 369 -11.86 -42.88 10.01
CA VAL A 369 -11.15 -41.61 9.84
C VAL A 369 -10.43 -41.28 11.14
N SER A 370 -9.10 -41.19 11.07
CA SER A 370 -8.24 -40.79 12.17
C SER A 370 -7.69 -39.37 11.93
N PHE A 371 -7.43 -38.61 13.00
CA PHE A 371 -7.06 -37.20 12.92
C PHE A 371 -5.82 -36.88 13.77
N ALA A 372 -4.92 -36.05 13.24
CA ALA A 372 -3.84 -35.42 14.00
C ALA A 372 -3.66 -33.95 13.57
N LYS A 373 -3.57 -33.02 14.53
CA LYS A 373 -3.41 -31.59 14.26
C LYS A 373 -2.08 -31.27 13.57
N GLY A 374 -0.98 -31.89 14.01
CA GLY A 374 0.38 -31.58 13.55
C GLY A 374 0.86 -30.21 14.06
N LEU A 375 0.36 -29.12 13.47
CA LEU A 375 0.65 -27.75 13.87
C LEU A 375 -0.59 -26.85 13.79
N TYR A 376 -0.43 -25.60 14.19
CA TYR A 376 -1.48 -24.60 14.17
C TYR A 376 -1.11 -23.48 13.19
N GLY A 377 -1.98 -23.22 12.21
CA GLY A 377 -1.76 -22.24 11.15
C GLY A 377 -2.33 -20.85 11.41
N HIS A 378 -2.74 -20.55 12.65
CA HIS A 378 -3.27 -19.24 13.01
C HIS A 378 -2.18 -18.17 13.01
N ARG A 379 -2.55 -16.92 12.75
CA ARG A 379 -1.66 -15.75 12.77
C ARG A 379 -1.78 -14.99 14.08
N SER A 380 -3.01 -14.81 14.55
CA SER A 380 -3.33 -14.38 15.91
C SER A 380 -3.57 -15.61 16.77
N LEU A 381 -3.46 -15.49 18.09
CA LEU A 381 -4.00 -16.54 18.96
C LEU A 381 -5.54 -16.48 18.82
N PRO A 382 -6.25 -17.58 18.44
CA PRO A 382 -7.68 -17.66 18.71
C PRO A 382 -7.96 -17.43 20.21
N GLN A 383 -9.20 -17.06 20.52
CA GLN A 383 -9.54 -16.33 21.76
C GLN A 383 -9.49 -17.23 23.02
N LEU A 384 -10.24 -16.92 24.09
CA LEU A 384 -10.33 -17.83 25.26
C LEU A 384 -11.68 -18.54 25.41
N GLY A 385 -12.76 -18.03 24.81
CA GLY A 385 -14.12 -18.54 25.01
C GLY A 385 -14.34 -20.05 24.82
N LYS A 386 -13.81 -20.74 23.79
CA LYS A 386 -14.00 -22.20 23.65
C LYS A 386 -13.27 -23.02 24.73
N ALA A 387 -12.32 -22.44 25.46
CA ALA A 387 -11.69 -23.05 26.64
C ALA A 387 -12.37 -22.64 27.96
N LEU A 388 -13.30 -21.67 27.92
CA LEU A 388 -14.03 -21.14 29.07
C LEU A 388 -15.47 -21.63 29.13
N ARG A 389 -16.09 -21.41 30.30
CA ARG A 389 -17.53 -21.51 30.50
C ARG A 389 -18.06 -20.20 31.06
N THR A 390 -19.33 -19.92 30.81
CA THR A 390 -20.06 -18.82 31.48
C THR A 390 -20.06 -19.01 32.99
N VAL A 391 -20.28 -17.93 33.75
CA VAL A 391 -20.23 -17.93 35.23
C VAL A 391 -21.24 -18.89 35.87
N ASP A 392 -22.32 -19.24 35.16
CA ASP A 392 -23.30 -20.24 35.57
C ASP A 392 -23.01 -21.68 35.07
N GLY A 393 -21.88 -21.88 34.39
CA GLY A 393 -21.38 -23.16 33.86
C GLY A 393 -22.08 -23.69 32.61
N LYS A 394 -23.22 -23.10 32.21
CA LYS A 394 -24.16 -23.69 31.24
C LYS A 394 -23.72 -23.59 29.79
N HIS A 395 -22.98 -22.55 29.42
CA HIS A 395 -22.55 -22.31 28.06
C HIS A 395 -21.02 -22.32 27.95
N GLN A 396 -20.52 -22.83 26.84
CA GLN A 396 -19.12 -22.67 26.43
C GLN A 396 -18.94 -21.23 25.94
N GLY A 397 -17.85 -20.58 26.33
CA GLY A 397 -17.64 -19.16 26.10
C GLY A 397 -17.46 -18.33 27.38
N PHE A 398 -17.44 -17.00 27.22
CA PHE A 398 -17.48 -16.04 28.33
C PHE A 398 -18.64 -15.05 28.17
N THR A 399 -19.05 -14.44 29.27
CA THR A 399 -20.19 -13.51 29.32
C THR A 399 -19.75 -12.07 29.10
N LEU A 400 -20.08 -11.48 27.95
CA LEU A 400 -19.97 -10.04 27.71
C LEU A 400 -21.18 -9.32 28.33
N ARG A 401 -20.94 -8.27 29.12
CA ARG A 401 -21.98 -7.32 29.57
C ARG A 401 -21.65 -5.93 29.05
N ILE A 402 -22.63 -5.27 28.43
CA ILE A 402 -22.47 -3.93 27.85
C ILE A 402 -23.08 -2.89 28.81
N TYR A 403 -22.37 -1.78 29.00
CA TYR A 403 -22.72 -0.67 29.89
C TYR A 403 -22.37 0.66 29.19
N ASN A 404 -23.10 1.74 29.48
CA ASN A 404 -22.73 3.09 29.03
C ASN A 404 -21.69 3.75 29.96
N GLU A 405 -21.34 3.11 31.06
CA GLU A 405 -20.56 3.67 32.17
C GLU A 405 -19.26 2.87 32.37
N PRO A 406 -18.11 3.54 32.58
CA PRO A 406 -16.86 2.86 32.93
C PRO A 406 -17.04 2.12 34.27
N PRO A 407 -16.31 1.01 34.52
CA PRO A 407 -16.43 0.27 35.76
C PRO A 407 -16.14 1.18 36.98
N PRO A 408 -16.93 1.07 38.06
CA PRO A 408 -16.69 1.86 39.26
C PRO A 408 -15.36 1.45 39.91
N LEU A 409 -14.76 2.37 40.69
CA LEU A 409 -13.54 2.12 41.48
C LEU A 409 -13.80 1.26 42.74
N SER A 410 -14.96 0.60 42.83
CA SER A 410 -15.41 -0.22 43.96
C SER A 410 -15.84 -1.59 43.47
N ASP A 411 -15.56 -2.64 44.26
CA ASP A 411 -15.84 -4.05 43.91
C ASP A 411 -17.33 -4.37 43.67
N LEU A 412 -18.23 -3.47 44.04
CA LEU A 412 -19.67 -3.55 43.76
C LEU A 412 -19.98 -2.88 42.41
N ASP A 413 -20.26 -3.70 41.39
CA ASP A 413 -20.75 -3.22 40.09
C ASP A 413 -22.21 -2.78 40.16
N THR A 414 -22.43 -1.48 40.37
CA THR A 414 -23.75 -0.84 40.46
C THR A 414 -24.35 -0.45 39.10
N ARG A 415 -23.62 -0.64 38.00
CA ARG A 415 -23.99 -0.11 36.68
C ARG A 415 -25.15 -0.90 36.07
N LYS A 416 -26.02 -0.21 35.34
CA LYS A 416 -27.10 -0.87 34.59
C LYS A 416 -26.54 -1.61 33.37
N VAL A 417 -26.62 -2.95 33.40
CA VAL A 417 -26.39 -3.80 32.22
C VAL A 417 -27.42 -3.44 31.15
N LEU A 418 -26.94 -3.08 29.96
CA LEU A 418 -27.78 -2.77 28.79
C LEU A 418 -28.08 -4.03 27.97
N GLU A 419 -27.06 -4.88 27.83
CA GLU A 419 -27.13 -6.12 27.06
C GLU A 419 -26.16 -7.15 27.65
N THR A 420 -26.46 -8.44 27.47
CA THR A 420 -25.57 -9.56 27.82
C THR A 420 -25.47 -10.53 26.64
N ARG A 421 -24.24 -10.87 26.23
CA ARG A 421 -23.95 -11.83 25.15
C ARG A 421 -22.98 -12.91 25.63
N ILE A 422 -22.86 -14.00 24.88
CA ILE A 422 -21.95 -15.13 25.14
C ILE A 422 -21.04 -15.30 23.92
N LEU A 423 -19.72 -15.44 24.12
CA LEU A 423 -18.70 -15.41 23.05
C LEU A 423 -17.66 -16.54 23.18
N ASP A 424 -17.24 -17.13 22.05
CA ASP A 424 -16.34 -18.30 21.95
C ASP A 424 -15.02 -18.03 21.15
N ASP A 425 -14.15 -19.04 20.90
CA ASP A 425 -12.73 -18.87 20.48
C ASP A 425 -11.68 -19.59 21.38
N ALA A 426 -10.74 -20.45 20.94
CA ALA A 426 -9.68 -21.04 21.82
C ALA A 426 -8.36 -21.42 21.13
N ASN A 427 -7.23 -21.36 21.84
CA ASN A 427 -5.90 -21.73 21.31
C ASN A 427 -4.96 -22.56 22.23
N PRO A 428 -4.38 -23.69 21.73
CA PRO A 428 -3.26 -24.43 22.35
C PRO A 428 -2.00 -24.56 21.44
N ARG A 429 -1.03 -25.43 21.82
CA ARG A 429 0.32 -25.61 21.18
C ARG A 429 0.48 -26.92 20.40
N THR A 430 1.52 -26.96 19.55
CA THR A 430 1.93 -27.93 18.51
C THR A 430 2.08 -29.42 18.89
N ALA A 431 1.90 -30.32 17.91
CA ALA A 431 1.96 -31.79 18.05
C ALA A 431 2.42 -32.51 16.74
N VAL A 432 3.62 -32.18 16.23
CA VAL A 432 4.08 -32.65 14.90
C VAL A 432 4.37 -34.16 14.85
N GLN A 433 4.91 -34.74 15.92
CA GLN A 433 5.31 -36.15 15.94
C GLN A 433 4.11 -37.11 15.81
N GLU A 434 2.98 -36.78 16.46
CA GLU A 434 1.72 -37.55 16.35
C GLU A 434 1.21 -37.65 14.91
N ALA A 435 1.37 -36.58 14.12
CA ALA A 435 0.99 -36.56 12.71
C ALA A 435 1.89 -37.47 11.86
N VAL A 436 3.20 -37.47 12.11
CA VAL A 436 4.18 -38.34 11.42
C VAL A 436 3.93 -39.82 11.75
N GLU A 437 3.63 -40.14 13.01
CA GLU A 437 3.30 -41.51 13.43
C GLU A 437 1.95 -41.97 12.86
N LEU A 438 0.93 -41.10 12.85
CA LEU A 438 -0.36 -41.39 12.23
C LEU A 438 -0.23 -41.64 10.71
N ALA A 439 0.56 -40.81 9.99
CA ALA A 439 0.76 -40.93 8.54
C ALA A 439 1.37 -42.29 8.12
N ARG A 440 2.23 -42.88 8.98
CA ARG A 440 2.81 -44.23 8.77
C ARG A 440 1.83 -45.37 9.03
N SER A 441 0.71 -45.12 9.71
CA SER A 441 -0.22 -46.15 10.19
C SER A 441 -1.39 -46.46 9.23
N VAL A 442 -1.43 -45.82 8.06
CA VAL A 442 -2.54 -45.90 7.09
C VAL A 442 -2.06 -45.89 5.63
N ASP A 443 -2.86 -46.45 4.74
CA ASP A 443 -2.64 -46.39 3.28
C ASP A 443 -2.86 -44.97 2.70
N GLN A 444 -3.79 -44.20 3.28
CA GLN A 444 -4.31 -42.95 2.72
C GLN A 444 -4.15 -41.80 3.72
N VAL A 445 -3.47 -40.73 3.29
CA VAL A 445 -3.27 -39.52 4.09
C VAL A 445 -3.77 -38.30 3.30
N VAL A 446 -4.58 -37.47 3.95
CA VAL A 446 -4.99 -36.15 3.45
C VAL A 446 -4.40 -35.09 4.39
N LEU A 447 -3.48 -34.28 3.86
CA LEU A 447 -2.79 -33.22 4.60
C LEU A 447 -3.40 -31.86 4.25
N CYS A 448 -4.24 -31.34 5.15
CA CYS A 448 -4.97 -30.08 5.02
C CYS A 448 -4.14 -28.90 5.54
N VAL A 449 -3.59 -28.13 4.61
CA VAL A 449 -2.72 -26.98 4.86
C VAL A 449 -3.24 -25.75 4.10
N GLY A 450 -2.68 -24.57 4.37
CA GLY A 450 -3.09 -23.35 3.69
C GLY A 450 -2.93 -22.11 4.55
N THR A 451 -3.68 -21.08 4.18
CA THR A 451 -3.81 -19.80 4.87
C THR A 451 -5.16 -19.73 5.59
N SER A 452 -5.56 -18.54 6.01
CA SER A 452 -6.89 -18.24 6.58
C SER A 452 -7.24 -16.77 6.33
N GLY A 453 -8.46 -16.35 6.71
CA GLY A 453 -8.86 -14.95 6.71
C GLY A 453 -8.06 -14.02 7.64
N GLU A 454 -7.14 -14.54 8.45
CA GLU A 454 -6.16 -13.71 9.20
C GLU A 454 -4.90 -13.39 8.37
N TRP A 455 -4.56 -14.25 7.41
CA TRP A 455 -3.43 -14.09 6.50
C TRP A 455 -3.83 -13.37 5.20
N GLU A 456 -5.02 -13.67 4.68
CA GLU A 456 -5.61 -13.04 3.49
C GLU A 456 -6.84 -12.24 3.91
N SER A 457 -6.68 -10.92 4.03
CA SER A 457 -7.68 -10.01 4.58
C SER A 457 -7.64 -8.65 3.88
N GLU A 458 -8.79 -8.00 3.84
CA GLU A 458 -8.85 -6.54 3.71
C GLU A 458 -7.93 -5.84 4.72
N GLY A 459 -7.36 -4.71 4.31
CA GLY A 459 -6.52 -3.82 5.11
C GLY A 459 -5.02 -4.13 5.10
N GLN A 460 -4.60 -5.28 4.57
CA GLN A 460 -3.20 -5.72 4.61
C GLN A 460 -2.85 -6.73 3.52
N ASP A 461 -1.77 -6.50 2.78
CA ASP A 461 -1.23 -7.48 1.83
C ASP A 461 -0.38 -8.54 2.55
N ARG A 462 -0.22 -9.72 1.95
CA ARG A 462 0.66 -10.76 2.47
C ARG A 462 2.13 -10.33 2.36
N PRO A 463 2.98 -10.55 3.39
CA PRO A 463 4.40 -10.18 3.33
C PRO A 463 5.22 -11.08 2.39
N ASN A 464 4.72 -12.28 2.08
CA ASN A 464 5.33 -13.26 1.18
C ASN A 464 4.27 -14.32 0.78
N MET A 465 4.64 -15.26 -0.10
CA MET A 465 3.79 -16.37 -0.51
C MET A 465 3.83 -17.59 0.43
N SER A 466 4.64 -17.60 1.49
CA SER A 466 4.84 -18.80 2.31
C SER A 466 3.59 -19.21 3.08
N LEU A 467 3.52 -20.50 3.42
CA LEU A 467 2.54 -21.03 4.38
C LEU A 467 2.83 -20.55 5.81
N PRO A 468 1.88 -20.69 6.75
CA PRO A 468 2.10 -20.41 8.17
C PRO A 468 3.32 -21.19 8.72
N PRO A 469 4.15 -20.59 9.61
CA PRO A 469 5.42 -21.17 10.03
C PRO A 469 5.36 -22.64 10.47
N GLY A 470 6.32 -23.45 10.01
CA GLY A 470 6.39 -24.89 10.27
C GLY A 470 5.52 -25.78 9.37
N SER A 471 4.66 -25.18 8.53
CA SER A 471 3.79 -25.93 7.62
C SER A 471 4.59 -26.71 6.56
N ASP A 472 5.61 -26.08 5.94
CA ASP A 472 6.48 -26.74 4.97
C ASP A 472 7.28 -27.90 5.59
N ASP A 473 7.68 -27.78 6.87
CA ASP A 473 8.38 -28.83 7.61
C ASP A 473 7.46 -30.02 7.92
N LEU A 474 6.20 -29.79 8.32
CA LEU A 474 5.20 -30.86 8.47
C LEU A 474 4.94 -31.55 7.14
N ILE A 475 4.82 -30.79 6.04
CA ILE A 475 4.58 -31.35 4.71
C ILE A 475 5.74 -32.25 4.28
N ALA A 476 6.99 -31.81 4.45
CA ALA A 476 8.16 -32.64 4.18
C ALA A 476 8.17 -33.92 5.04
N ALA A 477 7.96 -33.80 6.36
CA ALA A 477 7.99 -34.93 7.28
C ALA A 477 6.84 -35.94 7.04
N VAL A 478 5.65 -35.48 6.63
CA VAL A 478 4.51 -36.34 6.28
C VAL A 478 4.69 -36.98 4.90
N LEU A 479 5.28 -36.28 3.92
CA LEU A 479 5.65 -36.85 2.62
C LEU A 479 6.73 -37.93 2.74
N GLU A 480 7.74 -37.72 3.59
CA GLU A 480 8.77 -38.72 3.90
C GLU A 480 8.16 -39.93 4.63
N ALA A 481 7.25 -39.69 5.56
CA ALA A 481 6.54 -40.74 6.30
C ALA A 481 5.56 -41.54 5.42
N ASN A 482 4.88 -40.89 4.48
CA ASN A 482 3.96 -41.50 3.54
C ASN A 482 3.94 -40.74 2.18
N PRO A 483 4.66 -41.24 1.16
CA PRO A 483 4.77 -40.57 -0.14
C PRO A 483 3.51 -40.73 -1.02
N ASN A 484 2.42 -41.28 -0.47
CA ASN A 484 1.10 -41.32 -1.10
C ASN A 484 0.12 -40.30 -0.46
N THR A 485 0.64 -39.36 0.33
CA THR A 485 -0.14 -38.23 0.88
C THR A 485 -0.73 -37.35 -0.22
N VAL A 486 -2.02 -37.04 -0.10
CA VAL A 486 -2.70 -35.96 -0.85
C VAL A 486 -2.53 -34.67 -0.08
N ILE A 487 -1.90 -33.66 -0.68
CA ILE A 487 -1.82 -32.32 -0.09
C ILE A 487 -3.02 -31.50 -0.54
N LEU A 488 -3.81 -31.05 0.42
CA LEU A 488 -4.99 -30.22 0.22
C LEU A 488 -4.68 -28.79 0.67
N VAL A 489 -4.70 -27.83 -0.27
CA VAL A 489 -4.31 -26.44 -0.04
C VAL A 489 -5.55 -25.55 -0.03
N GLN A 490 -5.81 -24.90 1.11
CA GLN A 490 -6.85 -23.88 1.27
C GLN A 490 -6.21 -22.49 1.35
N SER A 491 -6.09 -21.81 0.21
CA SER A 491 -5.65 -20.41 0.13
C SER A 491 -6.42 -19.64 -0.92
N GLY A 492 -6.63 -18.34 -0.71
CA GLY A 492 -7.31 -17.48 -1.68
C GLY A 492 -6.41 -17.09 -2.87
N THR A 493 -5.10 -17.08 -2.65
CA THR A 493 -4.05 -16.68 -3.61
C THR A 493 -2.87 -17.68 -3.59
N PRO A 494 -1.92 -17.62 -4.56
CA PRO A 494 -0.86 -18.63 -4.70
C PRO A 494 0.07 -18.72 -3.49
N ILE A 495 0.54 -19.92 -3.18
CA ILE A 495 1.52 -20.15 -2.09
C ILE A 495 2.87 -20.63 -2.63
N SER A 496 3.92 -20.44 -1.83
CA SER A 496 5.19 -21.15 -1.99
C SER A 496 4.96 -22.63 -1.73
N MET A 497 5.52 -23.50 -2.58
CA MET A 497 5.45 -24.96 -2.39
C MET A 497 6.86 -25.56 -2.60
N PRO A 498 7.81 -25.40 -1.65
CA PRO A 498 9.18 -25.93 -1.80
C PRO A 498 9.22 -27.47 -1.94
N TRP A 499 8.19 -28.14 -1.47
CA TRP A 499 7.92 -29.58 -1.56
C TRP A 499 7.15 -29.99 -2.83
N VAL A 500 6.83 -29.08 -3.77
CA VAL A 500 5.99 -29.37 -4.95
C VAL A 500 6.51 -30.53 -5.80
N ASP A 501 7.83 -30.66 -5.91
CA ASP A 501 8.48 -31.71 -6.71
C ASP A 501 8.54 -33.06 -5.97
N GLN A 502 8.43 -33.07 -4.63
CA GLN A 502 8.27 -34.29 -3.80
C GLN A 502 6.83 -34.80 -3.79
N ALA A 503 5.86 -33.89 -3.73
CA ALA A 503 4.44 -34.22 -3.63
C ALA A 503 3.91 -34.89 -4.92
N SER A 504 3.38 -36.11 -4.80
CA SER A 504 2.80 -36.84 -5.94
C SER A 504 1.41 -36.33 -6.33
N THR A 505 0.63 -35.85 -5.35
CA THR A 505 -0.76 -35.39 -5.55
C THR A 505 -1.02 -34.12 -4.73
N ILE A 506 -1.58 -33.10 -5.38
CA ILE A 506 -1.88 -31.78 -4.79
C ILE A 506 -3.25 -31.30 -5.32
N ALA A 507 -4.10 -30.78 -4.44
CA ALA A 507 -5.38 -30.16 -4.80
C ALA A 507 -5.54 -28.78 -4.12
N GLN A 508 -5.85 -27.75 -4.91
CA GLN A 508 -6.24 -26.42 -4.44
C GLN A 508 -7.75 -26.38 -4.19
N ALA A 509 -8.15 -26.14 -2.94
CA ALA A 509 -9.54 -26.09 -2.50
C ALA A 509 -10.05 -24.69 -2.15
N TRP A 510 -9.15 -23.69 -2.13
CA TRP A 510 -9.46 -22.28 -1.85
C TRP A 510 -10.17 -22.06 -0.50
N PHE A 511 -10.95 -20.98 -0.37
CA PHE A 511 -11.92 -20.78 0.69
C PHE A 511 -13.32 -21.08 0.14
N GLY A 512 -13.87 -22.25 0.50
CA GLY A 512 -15.00 -22.88 -0.22
C GLY A 512 -16.42 -22.55 0.27
N GLY A 513 -16.62 -21.51 1.09
CA GLY A 513 -17.93 -21.19 1.67
C GLY A 513 -18.44 -22.24 2.68
N ASN A 514 -19.73 -22.20 3.00
CA ASN A 514 -20.36 -23.06 4.04
C ASN A 514 -20.02 -24.56 3.86
N GLU A 515 -20.09 -25.04 2.62
CA GLU A 515 -20.01 -26.46 2.27
C GLU A 515 -18.60 -26.91 1.87
N ALA A 516 -17.56 -26.09 2.14
CA ALA A 516 -16.17 -26.35 1.76
C ALA A 516 -15.75 -27.80 2.03
N GLY A 517 -15.87 -28.27 3.28
CA GLY A 517 -15.47 -29.64 3.65
C GLY A 517 -16.22 -30.74 2.90
N ASN A 518 -17.51 -30.53 2.59
CA ASN A 518 -18.33 -31.49 1.83
C ASN A 518 -17.92 -31.54 0.35
N GLY A 519 -17.75 -30.38 -0.30
CA GLY A 519 -17.30 -30.32 -1.70
C GLY A 519 -15.87 -30.82 -1.89
N ILE A 520 -15.00 -30.57 -0.91
CA ILE A 520 -13.66 -31.17 -0.81
C ILE A 520 -13.76 -32.70 -0.75
N ALA A 521 -14.59 -33.25 0.14
CA ALA A 521 -14.74 -34.69 0.29
C ALA A 521 -15.32 -35.36 -0.97
N ASP A 522 -16.30 -34.73 -1.63
CA ASP A 522 -16.87 -35.23 -2.88
C ASP A 522 -15.82 -35.37 -3.98
N VAL A 523 -14.90 -34.41 -4.11
CA VAL A 523 -13.79 -34.47 -5.05
C VAL A 523 -12.74 -35.49 -4.59
N LEU A 524 -12.37 -35.52 -3.31
CA LEU A 524 -11.37 -36.46 -2.79
C LEU A 524 -11.77 -37.93 -2.99
N PHE A 525 -13.04 -38.30 -2.76
CA PHE A 525 -13.56 -39.67 -2.96
C PHE A 525 -14.13 -39.91 -4.37
N GLY A 526 -14.08 -38.92 -5.26
CA GLY A 526 -14.54 -39.08 -6.65
C GLY A 526 -16.05 -39.28 -6.82
N VAL A 527 -16.84 -38.76 -5.88
CA VAL A 527 -18.28 -38.51 -6.02
C VAL A 527 -18.52 -37.42 -7.06
N VAL A 528 -17.67 -36.39 -7.05
CA VAL A 528 -17.55 -35.39 -8.11
C VAL A 528 -16.21 -35.59 -8.81
N ASN A 529 -16.23 -35.60 -10.15
CA ASN A 529 -15.02 -35.58 -10.95
C ASN A 529 -14.52 -34.12 -11.05
N PRO A 530 -13.29 -33.78 -10.61
CA PRO A 530 -12.78 -32.42 -10.65
C PRO A 530 -12.73 -31.87 -12.07
N ALA A 531 -13.18 -30.63 -12.18
CA ALA A 531 -13.26 -29.86 -13.42
C ALA A 531 -12.98 -28.35 -13.20
N GLY A 532 -12.42 -27.99 -12.04
CA GLY A 532 -11.93 -26.64 -11.77
C GLY A 532 -10.61 -26.38 -12.50
N LYS A 533 -10.38 -25.13 -12.91
CA LYS A 533 -9.17 -24.68 -13.63
C LYS A 533 -8.64 -23.39 -13.02
N LEU A 534 -7.34 -23.26 -12.82
CA LEU A 534 -6.71 -22.08 -12.21
C LEU A 534 -7.12 -20.76 -12.91
N PRO A 535 -7.74 -19.79 -12.20
CA PRO A 535 -8.03 -18.46 -12.75
C PRO A 535 -6.88 -17.47 -12.52
N ILE A 536 -5.79 -17.92 -11.91
CA ILE A 536 -4.57 -17.16 -11.61
C ILE A 536 -3.36 -18.08 -11.80
N THR A 537 -2.26 -17.55 -12.34
CA THR A 537 -1.00 -18.28 -12.50
C THR A 537 -0.34 -18.46 -11.12
N MET A 538 0.20 -19.63 -10.84
CA MET A 538 1.00 -19.89 -9.63
C MET A 538 2.50 -19.74 -9.96
N PRO A 539 3.20 -18.69 -9.49
CA PRO A 539 4.64 -18.52 -9.74
C PRO A 539 5.47 -19.62 -9.08
N ARG A 540 6.60 -20.03 -9.68
CA ARG A 540 7.58 -20.88 -8.97
C ARG A 540 8.35 -20.11 -7.89
N ARG A 541 8.54 -18.79 -8.04
CA ARG A 541 9.01 -17.87 -7.00
C ARG A 541 8.27 -16.53 -7.07
N VAL A 542 8.18 -15.81 -5.94
CA VAL A 542 7.60 -14.45 -5.87
C VAL A 542 8.30 -13.48 -6.85
N SER A 543 9.61 -13.65 -7.06
CA SER A 543 10.45 -12.87 -7.98
C SER A 543 10.04 -12.94 -9.44
N ASP A 544 9.38 -14.03 -9.84
CA ASP A 544 9.14 -14.36 -11.25
C ASP A 544 7.88 -13.63 -11.78
N ASN A 545 7.07 -13.08 -10.87
CA ASN A 545 5.82 -12.41 -11.17
C ASN A 545 6.04 -10.94 -11.61
N PRO A 546 5.19 -10.41 -12.51
CA PRO A 546 5.37 -9.08 -13.12
C PRO A 546 5.47 -7.93 -12.11
N SER A 547 4.80 -8.04 -10.96
CA SER A 547 4.75 -6.97 -9.96
C SER A 547 5.83 -7.04 -8.88
N ALA A 548 6.78 -7.98 -8.95
CA ALA A 548 7.68 -8.32 -7.84
C ALA A 548 8.46 -7.12 -7.25
N LEU A 549 8.81 -6.13 -8.07
CA LEU A 549 9.54 -4.92 -7.66
C LEU A 549 8.63 -3.73 -7.30
N SER A 550 7.31 -3.87 -7.42
CA SER A 550 6.37 -2.75 -7.39
C SER A 550 4.98 -3.13 -6.84
N PHE A 551 4.88 -4.08 -5.91
CA PHE A 551 3.62 -4.50 -5.25
C PHE A 551 3.42 -3.90 -3.84
N ARG A 552 3.83 -2.64 -3.63
CA ARG A 552 3.60 -1.91 -2.36
C ARG A 552 3.59 -0.40 -2.60
N SER A 553 3.05 0.36 -1.64
CA SER A 553 3.11 1.82 -1.67
C SER A 553 4.50 2.32 -1.23
N GLU A 554 5.30 2.81 -2.18
CA GLU A 554 6.60 3.44 -1.92
C GLU A 554 6.52 4.96 -2.08
N GLY A 555 6.80 5.71 -1.02
CA GLY A 555 6.69 7.18 -1.04
C GLY A 555 5.26 7.68 -1.33
N GLY A 556 4.24 6.87 -1.04
CA GLY A 556 2.83 7.18 -1.33
C GLY A 556 2.41 6.91 -2.78
N ARG A 557 3.18 6.15 -3.56
CA ARG A 557 2.83 5.74 -4.93
C ARG A 557 3.14 4.26 -5.19
N VAL A 558 2.59 3.73 -6.28
CA VAL A 558 2.95 2.43 -6.86
C VAL A 558 3.00 2.58 -8.38
N LEU A 559 3.86 1.81 -9.06
CA LEU A 559 4.01 1.85 -10.52
C LEU A 559 3.62 0.49 -11.11
N TYR A 560 2.64 0.48 -12.00
CA TYR A 560 2.23 -0.73 -12.73
C TYR A 560 3.15 -0.88 -13.96
N SER A 561 4.39 -1.27 -13.67
CA SER A 561 5.56 -1.28 -14.57
C SER A 561 5.52 -2.34 -15.67
N GLU A 562 4.64 -3.33 -15.54
CA GLU A 562 4.40 -4.41 -16.49
C GLU A 562 3.44 -4.04 -17.64
N ASP A 563 2.82 -2.85 -17.59
CA ASP A 563 1.82 -2.40 -18.56
C ASP A 563 0.70 -3.45 -18.76
N VAL A 564 0.48 -3.93 -19.98
CA VAL A 564 -0.55 -4.95 -20.27
C VAL A 564 -0.14 -6.38 -19.89
N HIS A 565 1.11 -6.62 -19.48
CA HIS A 565 1.65 -7.95 -19.25
C HIS A 565 1.38 -8.44 -17.80
N VAL A 566 0.10 -8.59 -17.46
CA VAL A 566 -0.37 -9.10 -16.17
C VAL A 566 -0.76 -10.59 -16.26
N GLY A 567 -0.44 -11.36 -15.21
CA GLY A 567 -0.73 -12.80 -15.15
C GLY A 567 0.06 -13.59 -16.19
N TYR A 568 -0.54 -14.65 -16.76
CA TYR A 568 0.04 -15.45 -17.84
C TYR A 568 0.56 -14.62 -19.04
N ARG A 569 0.03 -13.40 -19.29
CA ARG A 569 0.54 -12.49 -20.33
C ARG A 569 2.01 -12.12 -20.12
N TRP A 570 2.50 -12.14 -18.89
CA TRP A 570 3.92 -12.00 -18.54
C TRP A 570 4.68 -13.29 -18.88
N TYR A 571 4.32 -14.38 -18.20
CA TYR A 571 5.00 -15.68 -18.28
C TYR A 571 5.09 -16.21 -19.71
N ASP A 572 4.01 -16.10 -20.49
CA ASP A 572 3.91 -16.61 -21.86
C ASP A 572 4.51 -15.65 -22.92
N THR A 573 4.85 -14.41 -22.55
CA THR A 573 5.54 -13.48 -23.47
C THR A 573 7.05 -13.47 -23.22
N LEU A 574 7.48 -13.77 -21.98
CA LEU A 574 8.90 -13.84 -21.59
C LEU A 574 9.45 -15.27 -21.46
N ASP A 575 8.65 -16.29 -21.78
CA ASP A 575 8.94 -17.72 -21.63
C ASP A 575 9.43 -18.14 -20.24
N ILE A 576 8.80 -17.58 -19.21
CA ILE A 576 9.05 -17.93 -17.80
C ILE A 576 8.13 -19.07 -17.41
N GLU A 577 8.68 -20.22 -16.99
CA GLU A 577 7.89 -21.38 -16.58
C GLU A 577 7.28 -21.18 -15.16
N PRO A 578 5.94 -21.18 -15.02
CA PRO A 578 5.29 -21.08 -13.71
C PRO A 578 5.40 -22.40 -12.91
N MET A 579 4.91 -22.41 -11.67
CA MET A 579 4.68 -23.67 -10.94
C MET A 579 3.44 -24.39 -11.50
N PHE A 580 2.36 -23.63 -11.74
CA PHE A 580 1.18 -24.08 -12.47
C PHE A 580 0.62 -22.91 -13.30
N PRO A 581 0.36 -23.11 -14.61
CA PRO A 581 -0.07 -22.03 -15.51
C PRO A 581 -1.56 -21.68 -15.33
N PHE A 582 -1.94 -20.47 -15.78
CA PHE A 582 -3.35 -20.08 -15.91
C PHE A 582 -4.13 -21.11 -16.73
N GLY A 583 -5.36 -21.40 -16.32
CA GLY A 583 -6.22 -22.40 -16.94
C GLY A 583 -5.83 -23.86 -16.63
N HIS A 584 -4.80 -24.14 -15.84
CA HIS A 584 -4.40 -25.52 -15.45
C HIS A 584 -5.42 -26.20 -14.53
N GLY A 585 -5.56 -27.51 -14.64
CA GLY A 585 -6.36 -28.33 -13.73
C GLY A 585 -6.65 -29.71 -14.30
N LEU A 586 -6.49 -30.74 -13.48
CA LEU A 586 -6.65 -32.15 -13.83
C LEU A 586 -8.07 -32.68 -13.54
N SER A 587 -8.40 -33.80 -14.17
CA SER A 587 -9.68 -34.52 -14.03
C SER A 587 -9.41 -36.02 -13.77
N TYR A 588 -10.40 -36.75 -13.25
CA TYR A 588 -10.36 -38.23 -13.15
C TYR A 588 -10.81 -38.93 -14.45
N THR A 589 -10.96 -38.17 -15.54
CA THR A 589 -11.13 -38.69 -16.90
C THR A 589 -10.24 -37.90 -17.86
N THR A 590 -10.01 -38.43 -19.07
CA THR A 590 -9.24 -37.76 -20.13
C THR A 590 -10.17 -37.15 -21.18
N PHE A 591 -9.74 -36.05 -21.78
CA PHE A 591 -10.46 -35.38 -22.86
C PHE A 591 -9.53 -35.10 -24.04
N GLU A 592 -9.98 -35.44 -25.24
CA GLU A 592 -9.34 -35.05 -26.49
C GLU A 592 -10.14 -33.94 -27.17
N LEU A 593 -9.42 -32.99 -27.79
CA LEU A 593 -10.00 -31.93 -28.61
C LEU A 593 -9.72 -32.22 -30.09
N SER A 594 -10.73 -32.03 -30.94
CA SER A 594 -10.61 -32.23 -32.39
C SER A 594 -11.50 -31.27 -33.19
N ASN A 595 -11.38 -31.29 -34.52
CA ASN A 595 -12.27 -30.58 -35.44
C ASN A 595 -12.48 -29.08 -35.15
N LEU A 596 -11.44 -28.36 -34.72
CA LEU A 596 -11.52 -26.91 -34.50
C LEU A 596 -12.08 -26.21 -35.74
N SER A 597 -13.21 -25.54 -35.55
CA SER A 597 -14.03 -24.87 -36.55
C SER A 597 -14.22 -23.40 -36.19
N ILE A 598 -14.35 -22.57 -37.22
CA ILE A 598 -14.57 -21.13 -37.15
C ILE A 598 -15.66 -20.78 -38.16
N GLU A 599 -16.74 -20.18 -37.68
CA GLU A 599 -17.85 -19.68 -38.50
C GLU A 599 -17.97 -18.16 -38.29
N GLU A 600 -17.95 -17.37 -39.37
CA GLU A 600 -18.17 -15.92 -39.31
C GLU A 600 -19.66 -15.59 -39.52
N SER A 601 -20.25 -14.81 -38.60
CA SER A 601 -21.63 -14.35 -38.73
C SER A 601 -21.78 -13.42 -39.94
N SER A 602 -22.71 -13.77 -40.84
CA SER A 602 -23.08 -12.96 -42.00
C SER A 602 -24.05 -11.81 -41.68
N ALA A 603 -24.41 -11.61 -40.42
CA ALA A 603 -25.52 -10.74 -40.01
C ALA A 603 -25.10 -9.51 -39.18
N SER A 604 -25.12 -8.34 -39.84
CA SER A 604 -25.10 -6.98 -39.25
C SER A 604 -23.79 -6.49 -38.60
N GLU A 605 -23.84 -5.34 -37.92
CA GLU A 605 -22.73 -4.39 -37.71
C GLU A 605 -21.65 -4.86 -36.70
N SER A 606 -21.87 -5.96 -36.00
CA SER A 606 -20.89 -6.63 -35.15
C SER A 606 -20.48 -7.99 -35.76
N LYS A 607 -19.30 -8.04 -36.39
CA LYS A 607 -18.68 -9.29 -36.84
C LYS A 607 -18.44 -10.20 -35.63
N LYS A 608 -19.31 -11.19 -35.45
CA LYS A 608 -19.12 -12.30 -34.51
C LYS A 608 -18.43 -13.47 -35.21
N LEU A 609 -17.59 -14.15 -34.45
CA LEU A 609 -16.90 -15.38 -34.84
C LEU A 609 -17.29 -16.48 -33.84
N THR A 610 -17.97 -17.51 -34.32
CA THR A 610 -18.31 -18.68 -33.52
C THR A 610 -17.18 -19.69 -33.63
N VAL A 611 -16.50 -19.94 -32.52
CA VAL A 611 -15.50 -21.01 -32.39
C VAL A 611 -16.22 -22.26 -31.92
N GLY A 612 -16.08 -23.36 -32.66
CA GLY A 612 -16.59 -24.68 -32.29
C GLY A 612 -15.45 -25.70 -32.25
N VAL A 613 -15.40 -26.56 -31.25
CA VAL A 613 -14.43 -27.66 -31.16
C VAL A 613 -15.13 -28.92 -30.64
N ASP A 614 -14.83 -30.07 -31.23
CA ASP A 614 -15.37 -31.34 -30.76
C ASP A 614 -14.53 -31.84 -29.59
N VAL A 615 -15.21 -32.12 -28.47
CA VAL A 615 -14.61 -32.63 -27.23
C VAL A 615 -15.05 -34.08 -27.07
N ASN A 616 -14.09 -34.98 -26.87
CA ASN A 616 -14.33 -36.41 -26.66
C ASN A 616 -13.85 -36.82 -25.26
N ASN A 617 -14.72 -37.43 -24.45
CA ASN A 617 -14.34 -37.98 -23.14
C ASN A 617 -13.78 -39.39 -23.33
N THR A 618 -12.46 -39.49 -23.45
CA THR A 618 -11.73 -40.73 -23.74
C THR A 618 -11.49 -41.63 -22.52
N GLY A 619 -11.80 -41.16 -21.31
CA GLY A 619 -11.63 -41.93 -20.09
C GLY A 619 -12.89 -42.68 -19.64
N SER A 620 -12.76 -43.39 -18.52
CA SER A 620 -13.79 -44.31 -17.99
C SER A 620 -14.78 -43.68 -17.01
N ARG A 621 -14.81 -42.34 -16.90
CA ARG A 621 -15.69 -41.61 -15.96
C ARG A 621 -16.36 -40.42 -16.65
N ALA A 622 -17.61 -40.14 -16.29
CA ALA A 622 -18.24 -38.87 -16.62
C ALA A 622 -17.47 -37.69 -16.00
N GLY A 623 -17.48 -36.53 -16.65
CA GLY A 623 -16.74 -35.36 -16.19
C GLY A 623 -17.01 -34.12 -17.05
N ALA A 624 -16.40 -32.99 -16.68
CA ALA A 624 -16.51 -31.76 -17.46
C ALA A 624 -15.14 -31.24 -17.93
N ALA A 625 -15.09 -30.83 -19.20
CA ALA A 625 -13.95 -30.14 -19.80
C ALA A 625 -14.21 -28.63 -19.85
N VAL A 626 -13.17 -27.84 -19.57
CA VAL A 626 -13.15 -26.40 -19.82
C VAL A 626 -12.29 -26.16 -21.05
N VAL A 627 -12.93 -25.77 -22.16
CA VAL A 627 -12.30 -25.36 -23.40
C VAL A 627 -12.02 -23.85 -23.33
N GLN A 628 -10.79 -23.47 -23.69
CA GLN A 628 -10.28 -22.10 -23.60
C GLN A 628 -9.81 -21.67 -24.99
N ALA A 629 -10.28 -20.52 -25.49
CA ALA A 629 -9.83 -19.94 -26.75
C ALA A 629 -9.01 -18.66 -26.51
N TYR A 630 -7.75 -18.73 -26.92
CA TYR A 630 -6.82 -17.61 -26.91
C TYR A 630 -6.67 -17.06 -28.34
N VAL A 631 -6.46 -15.75 -28.47
CA VAL A 631 -6.13 -15.10 -29.75
C VAL A 631 -4.68 -14.63 -29.71
N LYS A 632 -3.96 -14.94 -30.79
CA LYS A 632 -2.58 -14.52 -31.07
C LYS A 632 -2.59 -13.40 -32.12
N PRO A 633 -1.88 -12.28 -31.91
CA PRO A 633 -1.82 -11.18 -32.87
C PRO A 633 -1.05 -11.56 -34.15
N PRO A 634 -1.27 -10.85 -35.28
CA PRO A 634 -0.69 -11.19 -36.58
C PRO A 634 0.83 -11.07 -36.65
N HIS A 635 1.41 -10.24 -35.78
CA HIS A 635 2.85 -10.02 -35.71
C HIS A 635 3.28 -10.11 -34.25
N ALA A 636 4.32 -10.92 -34.00
CA ALA A 636 5.06 -10.84 -32.75
C ALA A 636 5.98 -9.62 -32.84
N THR A 637 5.61 -8.52 -32.16
CA THR A 637 6.35 -7.26 -32.17
C THR A 637 7.77 -7.47 -31.63
N PRO A 638 8.83 -7.25 -32.43
CA PRO A 638 10.20 -7.33 -31.92
C PRO A 638 10.42 -6.33 -30.77
N LEU A 639 11.14 -6.73 -29.73
CA LEU A 639 11.55 -5.85 -28.62
C LEU A 639 12.41 -4.64 -29.07
N THR A 640 12.84 -4.64 -30.32
CA THR A 640 13.64 -3.61 -31.00
C THR A 640 12.89 -2.84 -32.09
N ALA A 641 11.57 -3.05 -32.24
CA ALA A 641 10.75 -2.35 -33.23
C ALA A 641 10.62 -0.85 -32.92
N PHE A 642 10.42 -0.03 -33.96
CA PHE A 642 10.14 1.39 -33.77
C PHE A 642 8.69 1.60 -33.30
N PRO A 643 8.43 2.34 -32.20
CA PRO A 643 7.08 2.54 -31.66
C PRO A 643 6.06 3.25 -32.57
N LEU A 644 6.50 3.73 -33.74
CA LEU A 644 5.65 4.42 -34.72
C LEU A 644 4.96 3.43 -35.69
N ASP A 645 5.47 2.21 -35.84
CA ASP A 645 5.00 1.25 -36.84
C ASP A 645 4.18 0.09 -36.24
N THR A 646 4.48 -0.32 -35.00
CA THR A 646 3.81 -1.44 -34.30
C THR A 646 3.86 -1.26 -32.77
N ILE A 647 2.79 -1.66 -32.07
CA ILE A 647 2.74 -1.72 -30.60
C ILE A 647 3.14 -3.11 -30.08
N THR A 648 3.77 -3.19 -28.90
CA THR A 648 4.04 -4.48 -28.24
C THR A 648 2.75 -5.10 -27.71
N ARG A 649 2.53 -6.40 -27.96
CA ARG A 649 1.38 -7.16 -27.46
C ARG A 649 1.83 -8.44 -26.75
N SER A 650 0.98 -8.94 -25.86
CA SER A 650 1.10 -10.28 -25.28
C SER A 650 1.13 -11.35 -26.36
N SER A 651 1.90 -12.43 -26.16
CA SER A 651 2.06 -13.51 -27.14
C SER A 651 0.73 -14.20 -27.50
N LYS A 652 -0.18 -14.29 -26.52
CA LYS A 652 -1.60 -14.65 -26.69
C LYS A 652 -2.45 -14.06 -25.56
N GLU A 653 -3.75 -13.96 -25.80
CA GLU A 653 -4.73 -13.46 -24.84
C GLU A 653 -5.99 -14.34 -24.85
N LEU A 654 -6.52 -14.75 -23.69
CA LEU A 654 -7.83 -15.40 -23.60
C LEU A 654 -8.89 -14.43 -24.14
N LYS A 655 -9.78 -14.90 -25.02
CA LYS A 655 -10.93 -14.13 -25.52
C LYS A 655 -12.28 -14.83 -25.34
N GLY A 656 -12.30 -16.12 -25.03
CA GLY A 656 -13.52 -16.86 -24.70
C GLY A 656 -13.25 -18.23 -24.10
N PHE A 657 -14.28 -18.84 -23.50
CA PHE A 657 -14.24 -20.19 -22.96
C PHE A 657 -15.62 -20.85 -23.02
N ALA A 658 -15.66 -22.18 -22.88
CA ALA A 658 -16.88 -22.96 -22.72
C ALA A 658 -16.63 -24.17 -21.82
N LYS A 659 -17.57 -24.48 -20.92
CA LYS A 659 -17.53 -25.70 -20.09
C LYS A 659 -18.58 -26.69 -20.61
N ILE A 660 -18.18 -27.93 -20.84
CA ILE A 660 -19.04 -29.01 -21.35
C ILE A 660 -18.91 -30.25 -20.46
N HIS A 661 -20.05 -30.84 -20.07
CA HIS A 661 -20.10 -32.11 -19.34
C HIS A 661 -20.34 -33.26 -20.33
N LEU A 662 -19.63 -34.36 -20.18
CA LEU A 662 -19.69 -35.54 -21.04
C LEU A 662 -19.62 -36.82 -20.20
N GLU A 663 -20.49 -37.77 -20.53
CA GLU A 663 -20.42 -39.15 -20.03
C GLU A 663 -19.14 -39.86 -20.52
N ALA A 664 -18.77 -40.98 -19.89
CA ALA A 664 -17.61 -41.78 -20.30
C ALA A 664 -17.77 -42.30 -21.75
N GLY A 665 -16.77 -42.05 -22.61
CA GLY A 665 -16.83 -42.39 -24.05
C GLY A 665 -17.77 -41.51 -24.89
N ALA A 666 -18.38 -40.48 -24.33
CA ALA A 666 -19.25 -39.56 -25.06
C ALA A 666 -18.48 -38.39 -25.66
N ASN A 667 -19.00 -37.85 -26.77
CA ASN A 667 -18.48 -36.65 -27.44
C ASN A 667 -19.55 -35.55 -27.53
N GLY A 668 -19.10 -34.32 -27.72
CA GLY A 668 -19.97 -33.16 -27.97
C GLY A 668 -19.18 -31.91 -28.35
N THR A 669 -19.79 -31.03 -29.14
CA THR A 669 -19.14 -29.80 -29.62
C THR A 669 -19.26 -28.67 -28.58
N ALA A 670 -18.14 -28.22 -28.02
CA ALA A 670 -18.09 -26.99 -27.25
C ALA A 670 -18.11 -25.78 -28.21
N LYS A 671 -18.95 -24.78 -27.93
CA LYS A 671 -19.10 -23.56 -28.76
C LYS A 671 -18.97 -22.30 -27.93
N MET A 672 -18.34 -21.27 -28.49
CA MET A 672 -18.22 -19.94 -27.89
C MET A 672 -18.27 -18.83 -28.96
N GLU A 673 -18.88 -17.70 -28.63
CA GLU A 673 -18.94 -16.52 -29.51
C GLU A 673 -17.85 -15.51 -29.13
N LEU A 674 -17.07 -15.05 -30.12
CA LEU A 674 -16.12 -13.96 -29.99
C LEU A 674 -16.60 -12.75 -30.81
N ASP A 675 -16.67 -11.56 -30.20
CA ASP A 675 -16.75 -10.31 -30.98
C ASP A 675 -15.37 -10.07 -31.61
N VAL A 676 -15.28 -10.10 -32.95
CA VAL A 676 -13.99 -10.03 -33.66
C VAL A 676 -13.23 -8.76 -33.30
N LEU A 677 -13.93 -7.65 -33.07
CA LEU A 677 -13.29 -6.38 -32.74
C LEU A 677 -12.64 -6.42 -31.34
N ARG A 678 -13.37 -6.80 -30.28
CA ARG A 678 -12.80 -7.03 -28.94
C ARG A 678 -11.73 -8.13 -28.92
N ALA A 679 -11.90 -9.18 -29.73
CA ALA A 679 -10.95 -10.28 -29.82
C ALA A 679 -9.60 -9.88 -30.43
N THR A 680 -9.57 -8.84 -31.26
CA THR A 680 -8.37 -8.41 -32.00
C THR A 680 -7.83 -7.03 -31.60
N SER A 681 -8.59 -6.24 -30.83
CA SER A 681 -8.19 -4.89 -30.43
C SER A 681 -7.10 -4.85 -29.37
N TYR A 682 -6.43 -3.70 -29.29
CA TYR A 682 -5.62 -3.17 -28.18
C TYR A 682 -6.02 -1.69 -27.97
N TRP A 683 -5.54 -1.01 -26.92
CA TRP A 683 -5.76 0.44 -26.75
C TRP A 683 -4.58 1.26 -27.25
N SER A 684 -4.84 2.22 -28.15
CA SER A 684 -3.83 3.17 -28.64
C SER A 684 -3.89 4.46 -27.84
N GLU A 685 -2.85 4.73 -27.05
CA GLU A 685 -2.69 6.00 -26.32
C GLU A 685 -2.40 7.20 -27.23
N THR A 686 -2.02 6.95 -28.50
CA THR A 686 -1.80 8.02 -29.50
C THR A 686 -3.10 8.47 -30.16
N GLU A 687 -4.05 7.54 -30.35
CA GLU A 687 -5.35 7.80 -31.01
C GLU A 687 -6.52 7.95 -30.01
N ASP A 688 -6.27 7.77 -28.70
CA ASP A 688 -7.25 7.80 -27.61
C ASP A 688 -8.45 6.84 -27.83
N CYS A 689 -8.17 5.65 -28.38
CA CYS A 689 -9.18 4.68 -28.75
C CYS A 689 -8.67 3.23 -28.80
N TRP A 690 -9.61 2.28 -28.83
CA TRP A 690 -9.30 0.89 -29.19
C TRP A 690 -9.00 0.78 -30.69
N CYS A 691 -7.93 0.07 -31.04
CA CYS A 691 -7.51 -0.22 -32.41
C CYS A 691 -7.48 -1.73 -32.66
N SER A 692 -8.19 -2.20 -33.69
CA SER A 692 -8.06 -3.54 -34.27
C SER A 692 -7.38 -3.40 -35.62
N ASP A 693 -6.32 -4.17 -35.88
CA ASP A 693 -5.51 -4.05 -37.10
C ASP A 693 -5.94 -5.01 -38.20
N ALA A 694 -5.71 -4.63 -39.46
CA ALA A 694 -5.74 -5.57 -40.57
C ALA A 694 -4.60 -6.58 -40.44
N GLY A 695 -4.91 -7.88 -40.53
CA GLY A 695 -3.93 -8.95 -40.38
C GLY A 695 -4.56 -10.33 -40.27
N GLU A 696 -3.71 -11.36 -40.28
CA GLU A 696 -4.09 -12.74 -40.00
C GLU A 696 -3.86 -13.07 -38.52
N TYR A 697 -4.94 -13.27 -37.77
CA TYR A 697 -4.91 -13.64 -36.36
C TYR A 697 -5.08 -15.15 -36.20
N THR A 698 -4.40 -15.78 -35.24
CA THR A 698 -4.59 -17.21 -34.93
C THR A 698 -5.46 -17.36 -33.69
N ILE A 699 -6.48 -18.21 -33.76
CA ILE A 699 -7.16 -18.75 -32.58
C ILE A 699 -6.46 -20.03 -32.15
N LEU A 700 -6.08 -20.08 -30.88
CA LEU A 700 -5.46 -21.21 -30.20
C LEU A 700 -6.49 -21.80 -29.22
N VAL A 701 -6.90 -23.04 -29.41
CA VAL A 701 -7.91 -23.70 -28.56
C VAL A 701 -7.29 -24.86 -27.80
N GLY A 702 -7.46 -24.85 -26.48
CA GLY A 702 -6.86 -25.81 -25.55
C GLY A 702 -7.63 -25.92 -24.23
N THR A 703 -7.01 -26.54 -23.22
CA THR A 703 -7.61 -26.73 -21.88
C THR A 703 -6.76 -26.10 -20.75
N SER A 704 -5.78 -25.27 -21.12
CA SER A 704 -4.82 -24.55 -20.27
C SER A 704 -4.19 -23.42 -21.10
N SER A 705 -3.53 -22.42 -20.47
CA SER A 705 -2.66 -21.47 -21.20
C SER A 705 -1.33 -22.09 -21.65
N ARG A 706 -0.92 -23.22 -21.05
CA ARG A 706 0.16 -24.08 -21.54
C ARG A 706 -0.36 -25.51 -21.71
N CYS A 707 -0.57 -25.89 -22.97
CA CYS A 707 -0.86 -27.25 -23.43
C CYS A 707 -0.59 -27.31 -24.95
N GLU A 708 -0.81 -28.46 -25.57
CA GLU A 708 -0.93 -28.54 -27.04
C GLU A 708 -2.22 -27.81 -27.47
N PHE A 709 -2.12 -26.99 -28.51
CA PHE A 709 -3.24 -26.18 -29.02
C PHE A 709 -3.70 -26.69 -30.38
N LEU A 710 -5.01 -26.71 -30.60
CA LEU A 710 -5.56 -26.68 -31.95
C LEU A 710 -5.49 -25.24 -32.45
N GLU A 711 -4.92 -25.04 -33.64
CA GLU A 711 -4.80 -23.71 -34.24
C GLU A 711 -5.69 -23.55 -35.48
N ARG A 712 -6.30 -22.37 -35.66
CA ARG A 712 -6.90 -21.95 -36.94
C ARG A 712 -6.80 -20.44 -37.10
N THR A 713 -6.44 -19.96 -38.28
CA THR A 713 -6.33 -18.53 -38.60
C THR A 713 -7.64 -17.92 -39.08
N PHE A 714 -7.77 -16.60 -38.91
CA PHE A 714 -8.83 -15.77 -39.48
C PHE A 714 -8.29 -14.37 -39.83
N THR A 715 -8.84 -13.73 -40.85
CA THR A 715 -8.30 -12.46 -41.38
C THR A 715 -9.18 -11.26 -41.03
N VAL A 716 -8.64 -10.29 -40.29
CA VAL A 716 -9.20 -8.94 -40.21
C VAL A 716 -8.78 -8.20 -41.48
N ARG A 717 -9.75 -7.81 -42.32
CA ARG A 717 -9.47 -7.26 -43.66
C ARG A 717 -9.15 -5.76 -43.68
N GLN A 718 -9.43 -5.03 -42.60
CA GLN A 718 -9.29 -3.57 -42.54
C GLN A 718 -9.13 -3.14 -41.08
N SER A 719 -8.12 -2.32 -40.77
CA SER A 719 -7.95 -1.74 -39.44
C SER A 719 -9.14 -0.86 -39.07
N THR A 720 -9.63 -0.99 -37.84
CA THR A 720 -10.87 -0.37 -37.35
C THR A 720 -10.65 0.17 -35.93
N THR A 721 -11.00 1.43 -35.70
CA THR A 721 -10.92 2.09 -34.39
C THR A 721 -12.30 2.26 -33.75
N TRP A 722 -12.37 2.25 -32.41
CA TRP A 722 -13.62 2.39 -31.66
C TRP A 722 -13.41 2.85 -30.20
N THR A 723 -14.48 3.37 -29.60
CA THR A 723 -14.58 3.72 -28.16
C THR A 723 -15.98 3.36 -27.64
N GLY A 724 -16.16 3.34 -26.31
CA GLY A 724 -17.45 3.02 -25.70
C GLY A 724 -17.79 1.52 -25.74
N LEU A 725 -19.04 1.17 -25.42
CA LEU A 725 -19.50 -0.23 -25.37
C LEU A 725 -19.89 -0.75 -26.77
N ARG A 726 -19.70 -2.05 -27.01
CA ARG A 726 -20.15 -2.74 -28.24
C ARG A 726 -21.65 -2.98 -28.13
N THR A 727 -22.47 -2.26 -28.91
CA THR A 727 -23.93 -2.25 -28.77
C THR A 727 -24.61 -3.46 -29.44
N SER A 728 -24.49 -4.66 -28.86
CA SER A 728 -25.48 -5.76 -28.97
C SER A 728 -25.08 -7.06 -28.26
N LEU A 729 -25.71 -7.37 -27.11
CA LEU A 729 -25.79 -8.70 -26.44
C LEU A 729 -26.50 -8.50 -25.07
N LEU A 730 -27.82 -8.37 -24.96
CA LEU A 730 -28.74 -9.52 -24.83
C LEU A 730 -30.25 -9.14 -24.91
N SER A 731 -30.59 -7.90 -25.25
CA SER A 731 -31.95 -7.36 -25.15
C SER A 731 -32.83 -7.66 -26.37
N ARG A 732 -33.51 -8.81 -26.39
CA ARG A 732 -34.69 -9.03 -27.28
C ARG A 732 -35.92 -9.71 -26.66
N ASP A 733 -35.80 -10.51 -25.61
CA ASP A 733 -36.91 -11.42 -25.24
C ASP A 733 -37.85 -10.97 -24.10
N HIS A 734 -37.60 -9.84 -23.40
CA HIS A 734 -38.44 -9.41 -22.26
C HIS A 734 -39.02 -7.98 -22.31
N ASP A 735 -38.39 -7.00 -22.97
CA ASP A 735 -38.88 -5.59 -22.95
C ASP A 735 -39.90 -5.24 -24.06
N ALA A 736 -40.55 -6.24 -24.66
CA ALA A 736 -41.51 -6.04 -25.77
C ALA A 736 -42.90 -5.53 -25.34
N ALA A 737 -43.13 -5.26 -24.05
CA ALA A 737 -44.46 -5.15 -23.46
C ALA A 737 -44.74 -3.91 -22.59
N THR A 738 -44.05 -2.77 -22.76
CA THR A 738 -44.50 -1.47 -22.18
C THR A 738 -43.88 -0.20 -22.82
N ALA A 739 -44.13 0.06 -24.11
CA ALA A 739 -43.73 1.33 -24.75
C ALA A 739 -44.83 1.90 -25.67
N SER A 740 -45.33 3.10 -25.36
CA SER A 740 -46.38 3.74 -26.17
C SER A 740 -45.80 4.43 -27.43
N PRO A 741 -46.51 4.41 -28.58
CA PRO A 741 -45.93 4.78 -29.88
C PRO A 741 -45.94 6.31 -30.13
N ARG A 742 -45.16 7.10 -29.37
CA ARG A 742 -45.14 8.58 -29.52
C ARG A 742 -43.78 9.30 -29.51
N VAL A 743 -42.68 8.63 -29.84
CA VAL A 743 -41.40 9.31 -30.17
C VAL A 743 -40.82 8.81 -31.51
N ARG A 744 -41.30 9.38 -32.62
CA ARG A 744 -40.72 9.20 -33.97
C ARG A 744 -40.63 10.54 -34.74
N GLN A 745 -39.83 11.47 -34.21
CA GLN A 745 -39.25 12.62 -34.94
C GLN A 745 -38.26 13.37 -34.01
N LEU A 746 -37.25 14.03 -34.59
CA LEU A 746 -36.18 14.88 -33.99
C LEU A 746 -34.77 14.30 -33.82
N THR A 747 -34.17 13.78 -34.89
CA THR A 747 -32.71 13.57 -35.00
C THR A 747 -32.12 14.31 -36.21
N THR A 748 -31.89 15.62 -36.07
CA THR A 748 -30.97 16.43 -36.91
C THR A 748 -30.84 17.85 -36.36
N ARG A 749 -29.72 18.18 -35.70
CA ARG A 749 -29.34 19.58 -35.41
C ARG A 749 -27.84 19.75 -35.61
N ALA A 750 -27.46 20.69 -36.47
CA ALA A 750 -26.08 21.06 -36.73
C ALA A 750 -25.54 22.06 -35.68
N CYS A 751 -24.21 22.13 -35.57
CA CYS A 751 -23.47 23.04 -34.70
C CYS A 751 -23.93 24.52 -34.81
N ASP A 752 -24.06 25.19 -33.66
CA ASP A 752 -24.60 26.55 -33.56
C ASP A 752 -23.76 27.62 -34.29
N ALA A 753 -22.48 27.36 -34.58
CA ALA A 753 -21.65 28.23 -35.42
C ALA A 753 -22.29 28.53 -36.80
N CYS A 754 -23.07 27.59 -37.34
CA CYS A 754 -23.76 27.77 -38.62
C CYS A 754 -25.08 28.57 -38.51
N ARG A 755 -25.67 28.70 -37.31
CA ARG A 755 -26.96 29.41 -37.14
C ARG A 755 -26.83 30.93 -37.27
N ALA A 756 -25.66 31.48 -36.97
CA ALA A 756 -25.45 32.93 -36.87
C ALA A 756 -25.34 33.70 -38.20
N ARG A 757 -25.22 33.03 -39.37
CA ARG A 757 -24.79 33.71 -40.62
C ARG A 757 -25.69 33.54 -41.88
N ARG A 758 -26.86 32.91 -41.77
CA ARG A 758 -27.92 32.84 -42.81
C ARG A 758 -27.43 32.70 -44.28
N ARG A 759 -26.57 31.73 -44.60
CA ARG A 759 -26.21 31.38 -45.99
C ARG A 759 -26.34 29.88 -46.24
N LYS A 760 -26.83 29.51 -47.44
CA LYS A 760 -26.85 28.11 -47.91
C LYS A 760 -25.44 27.70 -48.34
N CYS A 761 -25.05 26.47 -48.03
CA CYS A 761 -23.99 25.75 -48.75
C CYS A 761 -24.60 24.52 -49.44
N VAL A 762 -24.04 24.16 -50.59
CA VAL A 762 -24.48 23.06 -51.44
C VAL A 762 -23.27 22.15 -51.70
N PHE A 763 -23.45 20.84 -51.63
CA PHE A 763 -22.39 19.86 -51.94
C PHE A 763 -22.08 19.82 -53.44
N PRO A 764 -20.86 19.43 -53.82
CA PRO A 764 -20.73 18.09 -54.43
C PRO A 764 -19.53 17.27 -53.91
N LYS A 765 -19.39 16.04 -54.43
CA LYS A 765 -18.32 15.07 -54.15
C LYS A 765 -17.12 15.24 -55.11
N VAL A 766 -16.01 14.55 -54.79
CA VAL A 766 -15.06 13.80 -55.67
C VAL A 766 -13.56 14.20 -55.57
N SER A 767 -12.80 13.28 -54.96
CA SER A 767 -11.41 12.78 -55.20
C SER A 767 -10.13 13.63 -55.09
N THR A 768 -9.06 12.89 -54.75
CA THR A 768 -7.62 13.05 -55.07
C THR A 768 -6.83 14.27 -54.58
N GLY A 769 -5.71 13.99 -53.87
CA GLY A 769 -4.55 14.87 -53.74
C GLY A 769 -4.38 15.57 -52.39
N PRO A 770 -3.20 15.53 -51.74
CA PRO A 770 -2.93 16.25 -50.50
C PRO A 770 -2.47 17.70 -50.73
N THR A 771 -2.55 18.50 -49.66
CA THR A 771 -2.03 19.88 -49.50
C THR A 771 -2.70 21.00 -50.32
N SER A 772 -3.52 21.81 -49.64
CA SER A 772 -3.68 23.24 -49.92
C SER A 772 -4.11 23.99 -48.65
N HIS A 773 -3.49 25.14 -48.35
CA HIS A 773 -3.88 25.99 -47.22
C HIS A 773 -5.05 26.92 -47.61
N CYS A 774 -5.96 27.19 -46.68
CA CYS A 774 -7.02 28.19 -46.88
C CYS A 774 -6.54 29.60 -46.48
N ILE A 775 -6.32 30.47 -47.47
CA ILE A 775 -5.97 31.87 -47.28
C ILE A 775 -7.26 32.69 -47.11
N GLY A 776 -7.42 33.48 -46.04
CA GLY A 776 -8.69 34.21 -45.89
C GLY A 776 -8.97 35.07 -44.65
N CYS A 777 -7.97 35.66 -43.95
CA CYS A 777 -8.28 36.69 -42.95
C CYS A 777 -7.12 37.69 -42.79
N SER A 778 -7.27 38.94 -43.27
CA SER A 778 -6.21 39.97 -43.16
C SER A 778 -6.74 41.41 -43.23
N ARG A 779 -6.76 42.09 -42.08
CA ARG A 779 -6.46 43.53 -41.81
C ARG A 779 -6.86 43.79 -40.34
N LEU A 780 -5.96 44.16 -39.41
CA LEU A 780 -5.03 45.32 -39.34
C LEU A 780 -5.77 46.64 -39.11
N HIS A 781 -5.29 47.62 -38.33
CA HIS A 781 -4.10 47.71 -37.43
C HIS A 781 -4.62 48.11 -36.00
N ILE A 782 -3.89 48.45 -34.94
CA ILE A 782 -2.46 48.66 -34.56
C ILE A 782 -2.40 48.47 -33.01
N GLN A 783 -1.30 48.28 -32.25
CA GLN A 783 0.15 48.45 -32.41
C GLN A 783 0.92 47.45 -31.52
N CYS A 784 2.14 47.07 -31.89
CA CYS A 784 3.17 46.46 -31.03
C CYS A 784 4.56 46.88 -31.56
N SER A 785 5.56 46.97 -30.69
CA SER A 785 6.95 47.34 -31.03
C SER A 785 7.94 46.33 -30.47
N PHE A 786 8.98 46.03 -31.27
CA PHE A 786 10.35 45.53 -31.01
C PHE A 786 10.77 45.18 -29.54
N ASP A 787 11.64 44.19 -29.29
CA ASP A 787 12.63 43.55 -30.18
C ASP A 787 13.04 42.12 -29.75
N ILE A 788 13.92 41.44 -30.53
CA ILE A 788 14.41 40.07 -30.29
C ILE A 788 15.86 40.06 -29.75
N PRO A 789 16.13 39.27 -28.68
CA PRO A 789 17.40 38.53 -28.62
C PRO A 789 17.30 37.07 -28.11
N THR A 790 17.89 36.16 -28.89
CA THR A 790 18.58 34.88 -28.54
C THR A 790 18.25 34.10 -27.25
N ARG A 791 18.01 32.79 -27.40
CA ARG A 791 17.90 31.76 -26.33
C ARG A 791 19.12 31.69 -25.37
N PRO A 792 18.87 31.53 -24.06
CA PRO A 792 19.73 30.77 -23.13
C PRO A 792 19.17 29.36 -22.83
N ARG A 793 19.98 28.50 -22.18
CA ARG A 793 19.65 27.09 -21.84
C ARG A 793 19.15 26.94 -20.38
N GLY A 794 18.23 25.99 -20.14
CA GLY A 794 18.04 25.31 -18.84
C GLY A 794 17.02 25.91 -17.83
N PRO A 795 16.07 25.11 -17.29
CA PRO A 795 15.05 25.60 -16.34
C PRO A 795 15.33 25.24 -14.86
N LYS A 796 16.07 26.09 -14.12
CA LYS A 796 16.25 25.93 -12.64
C LYS A 796 16.24 27.26 -11.83
N ARG A 797 15.35 28.22 -12.14
CA ARG A 797 15.24 29.51 -11.40
C ARG A 797 13.83 30.03 -11.07
N ARG A 798 12.75 29.23 -11.22
CA ARG A 798 11.35 29.70 -11.01
C ARG A 798 10.73 29.47 -9.63
N SER A 799 11.45 28.91 -8.65
CA SER A 799 10.90 28.62 -7.31
C SER A 799 10.69 29.86 -6.42
N TYR A 800 11.58 30.84 -6.48
CA TYR A 800 11.65 31.91 -5.46
C TYR A 800 10.44 32.88 -5.47
N GLN A 801 9.86 33.15 -6.63
CA GLN A 801 8.67 34.02 -6.74
C GLN A 801 7.38 33.34 -6.26
N ALA A 802 7.31 32.00 -6.31
CA ALA A 802 6.10 31.26 -5.94
C ALA A 802 5.80 31.31 -4.43
N LEU A 803 6.83 31.32 -3.58
CA LEU A 803 6.65 31.40 -2.13
C LEU A 803 6.20 32.80 -1.69
N ALA A 804 6.80 33.84 -2.27
CA ALA A 804 6.43 35.25 -2.03
C ALA A 804 5.00 35.57 -2.48
N ALA A 805 4.51 34.92 -3.55
CA ALA A 805 3.14 35.08 -4.03
C ALA A 805 2.07 34.53 -3.07
N ARG A 806 2.41 33.61 -2.15
CA ARG A 806 1.45 32.97 -1.24
C ARG A 806 1.04 33.86 -0.05
N PHE A 807 1.92 34.77 0.36
CA PHE A 807 1.66 35.75 1.43
C PHE A 807 2.21 37.11 0.98
N GLY A 808 1.36 37.94 0.36
CA GLY A 808 1.78 39.13 -0.40
C GLY A 808 2.54 40.24 0.35
N THR A 809 2.79 40.10 1.66
CA THR A 809 3.77 40.90 2.41
C THR A 809 4.46 40.04 3.47
N ARG A 810 5.67 40.43 3.91
CA ARG A 810 6.37 39.84 5.09
C ARG A 810 5.45 39.82 6.33
N THR A 811 4.63 40.86 6.49
CA THR A 811 3.65 41.01 7.57
C THR A 811 2.51 39.98 7.50
N ALA A 812 2.02 39.66 6.29
CA ALA A 812 0.97 38.65 6.11
C ALA A 812 1.45 37.24 6.52
N MET A 813 2.69 36.89 6.18
CA MET A 813 3.31 35.63 6.61
C MET A 813 3.45 35.55 8.14
N ILE A 814 3.96 36.62 8.78
CA ILE A 814 4.11 36.71 10.24
C ILE A 814 2.74 36.59 10.95
N ASN A 815 1.71 37.28 10.45
CA ASN A 815 0.36 37.21 11.01
C ASN A 815 -0.25 35.79 10.87
N HIS A 816 0.03 35.08 9.77
CA HIS A 816 -0.46 33.71 9.57
C HIS A 816 0.15 32.73 10.56
N CYS A 817 1.48 32.78 10.77
CA CYS A 817 2.16 31.98 11.78
C CYS A 817 1.63 32.28 13.20
N ALA A 818 1.44 33.56 13.55
CA ALA A 818 0.88 33.94 14.85
C ALA A 818 -0.54 33.38 15.09
N GLN A 819 -1.40 33.37 14.07
CA GLN A 819 -2.74 32.76 14.17
C GLN A 819 -2.72 31.22 14.30
N MET A 820 -1.65 30.53 13.88
CA MET A 820 -1.49 29.10 14.16
C MET A 820 -1.10 28.87 15.63
N CYS A 821 -0.18 29.66 16.18
CA CYS A 821 0.23 29.56 17.59
C CYS A 821 -0.95 29.81 18.55
N LEU A 822 -1.78 30.81 18.27
CA LEU A 822 -2.97 31.16 19.07
C LEU A 822 -4.09 30.11 19.07
N ARG A 823 -3.99 29.04 18.27
CA ARG A 823 -4.92 27.89 18.32
C ARG A 823 -4.42 26.73 19.19
N LEU A 824 -3.17 26.77 19.64
CA LEU A 824 -2.50 25.65 20.34
C LEU A 824 -2.21 25.94 21.82
N ARG A 825 -2.24 27.23 22.21
CA ARG A 825 -2.13 27.72 23.59
C ARG A 825 -3.03 28.95 23.78
N PRO A 826 -3.57 29.18 24.99
CA PRO A 826 -4.40 30.35 25.30
C PRO A 826 -3.60 31.67 25.22
N ALA A 827 -4.30 32.79 25.22
CA ALA A 827 -3.72 34.11 24.92
C ALA A 827 -2.83 34.67 26.06
N ASP A 828 -3.25 34.44 27.30
CA ASP A 828 -2.57 34.81 28.55
C ASP A 828 -1.13 34.28 28.65
N TYR A 829 -0.86 33.10 28.10
CA TYR A 829 0.49 32.51 28.00
C TYR A 829 1.49 33.40 27.23
N TRP A 830 1.03 34.36 26.43
CA TRP A 830 1.87 35.11 25.50
C TRP A 830 2.14 36.57 25.90
N ASP A 831 1.32 37.21 26.73
CA ASP A 831 1.23 38.68 26.83
C ASP A 831 2.48 39.43 27.36
N HIS A 832 3.56 38.73 27.71
CA HIS A 832 4.78 39.31 28.30
C HIS A 832 6.08 39.07 27.51
N ILE A 833 6.05 38.37 26.37
CA ILE A 833 7.23 38.15 25.50
C ILE A 833 7.18 39.10 24.29
N SER A 834 8.32 39.69 23.88
CA SER A 834 8.36 40.69 22.79
C SER A 834 7.97 40.06 21.42
N HIS A 835 6.76 40.41 20.94
CA HIS A 835 6.10 39.64 19.88
C HIS A 835 6.56 39.95 18.47
N ARG A 836 7.14 38.93 17.81
CA ARG A 836 6.76 38.38 16.48
C ARG A 836 7.86 37.56 15.81
N LYS A 837 9.14 37.87 16.08
CA LYS A 837 10.29 37.10 15.56
C LYS A 837 10.61 35.88 16.44
N TRP A 838 10.70 36.08 17.75
CA TRP A 838 11.28 35.07 18.64
C TRP A 838 10.38 33.85 18.87
N ALA A 839 9.10 34.07 19.23
CA ALA A 839 8.12 32.99 19.38
C ALA A 839 7.98 32.12 18.12
N VAL A 840 8.03 32.71 16.92
CA VAL A 840 7.97 31.95 15.65
C VAL A 840 9.21 31.07 15.47
N ALA A 841 10.42 31.58 15.74
CA ALA A 841 11.64 30.78 15.63
C ALA A 841 11.71 29.66 16.68
N TYR A 842 11.32 29.93 17.92
CA TYR A 842 11.29 28.94 18.99
C TYR A 842 10.22 27.87 18.79
N CYS A 843 8.98 28.25 18.45
CA CYS A 843 7.91 27.30 18.16
C CYS A 843 8.14 26.52 16.85
N LEU A 844 8.86 27.06 15.87
CA LEU A 844 9.33 26.28 14.72
C LEU A 844 10.43 25.29 15.11
N ALA A 845 11.36 25.63 16.00
CA ALA A 845 12.40 24.71 16.46
C ALA A 845 11.83 23.57 17.35
N VAL A 846 10.95 23.90 18.31
CA VAL A 846 10.25 22.91 19.14
C VAL A 846 9.26 22.09 18.31
N GLY A 847 8.51 22.73 17.41
CA GLY A 847 7.62 22.06 16.47
C GLY A 847 8.36 21.12 15.52
N ALA A 848 9.52 21.51 14.99
CA ALA A 848 10.40 20.65 14.20
C ALA A 848 10.82 19.41 15.00
N PHE A 849 11.31 19.62 16.22
CA PHE A 849 11.79 18.55 17.09
C PHE A 849 10.68 17.55 17.44
N GLN A 850 9.46 18.03 17.72
CA GLN A 850 8.31 17.18 18.03
C GLN A 850 7.65 16.53 16.80
N THR A 851 7.70 17.17 15.61
CA THR A 851 7.23 16.56 14.36
C THR A 851 8.25 15.63 13.70
N GLY A 852 9.49 15.58 14.21
CA GLY A 852 10.57 14.73 13.72
C GLY A 852 10.34 13.21 13.82
N GLN A 853 9.25 12.75 14.45
CA GLN A 853 8.93 11.32 14.55
C GLN A 853 8.50 10.66 13.23
N ILE A 854 8.29 11.40 12.12
CA ILE A 854 7.88 10.82 10.82
C ILE A 854 8.73 11.34 9.64
N ASN A 855 9.85 10.66 9.39
CA ASN A 855 10.48 10.37 8.08
C ASN A 855 10.68 11.48 6.99
N GLN A 856 10.49 12.77 7.28
CA GLN A 856 10.64 13.87 6.29
C GLN A 856 11.89 14.77 6.46
N SER A 857 12.85 14.38 7.30
CA SER A 857 14.04 15.19 7.64
C SER A 857 14.81 15.79 6.46
N ARG A 858 14.97 15.05 5.35
CA ARG A 858 15.84 15.43 4.23
C ARG A 858 15.43 16.71 3.46
N MET A 859 14.17 17.14 3.54
CA MET A 859 13.77 18.49 3.11
C MET A 859 13.86 19.50 4.25
N PHE A 860 13.53 19.06 5.47
CA PHE A 860 13.52 19.88 6.67
C PHE A 860 14.86 20.55 6.95
N ASP A 861 15.98 19.85 6.76
CA ASP A 861 17.34 20.37 6.97
C ASP A 861 17.67 21.56 6.04
N ALA A 862 17.11 21.57 4.83
CA ALA A 862 17.32 22.62 3.83
C ALA A 862 16.29 23.77 3.94
N GLU A 863 15.09 23.50 4.46
CA GLU A 863 14.04 24.51 4.66
C GLU A 863 14.21 25.27 5.98
N SER A 864 14.60 24.59 7.07
CA SER A 864 14.96 25.23 8.35
C SER A 864 16.13 26.20 8.20
N MET A 865 17.20 25.81 7.49
CA MET A 865 18.32 26.71 7.20
C MET A 865 17.93 27.90 6.30
N GLN A 866 16.95 27.72 5.40
CA GLN A 866 16.38 28.86 4.65
C GLN A 866 15.52 29.76 5.54
N ILE A 867 14.82 29.24 6.55
CA ILE A 867 14.12 30.04 7.56
C ILE A 867 15.13 30.84 8.40
N ALA A 868 16.21 30.23 8.90
CA ALA A 868 17.30 30.95 9.57
C ALA A 868 17.86 32.11 8.73
N ARG A 869 18.03 31.88 7.42
CA ARG A 869 18.48 32.90 6.46
C ARG A 869 17.45 34.01 6.25
N LEU A 870 16.17 33.69 6.05
CA LEU A 870 15.06 34.64 5.84
C LEU A 870 14.72 35.46 7.11
N LEU A 871 15.04 34.92 8.29
CA LEU A 871 14.95 35.61 9.58
C LEU A 871 16.22 36.42 9.92
N GLY A 872 17.30 36.30 9.14
CA GLY A 872 18.54 37.05 9.35
C GLY A 872 19.41 36.53 10.51
N MET A 873 19.19 35.30 10.99
CA MET A 873 19.82 34.72 12.21
C MET A 873 21.33 34.41 12.07
N HIS A 874 21.98 34.94 11.05
CA HIS A 874 23.40 34.80 10.72
C HIS A 874 24.08 36.18 10.56
N LEU A 875 23.34 37.28 10.70
CA LEU A 875 23.80 38.66 10.51
C LEU A 875 23.98 39.33 11.87
N ILE A 876 25.14 39.94 12.12
CA ILE A 876 25.44 40.64 13.39
C ILE A 876 24.37 41.70 13.71
N SER A 877 23.96 42.47 12.69
CA SER A 877 22.94 43.53 12.80
C SER A 877 21.52 43.09 13.18
N GLU A 878 21.24 41.78 13.25
CA GLU A 878 19.98 41.25 13.80
C GLU A 878 20.09 40.91 15.30
N TYR A 879 21.26 41.11 15.93
CA TYR A 879 21.45 41.09 17.38
C TYR A 879 21.55 42.50 17.99
N ASP A 880 21.79 43.54 17.20
CA ASP A 880 21.87 44.92 17.68
C ASP A 880 20.56 45.34 18.38
N GLY A 881 20.70 45.87 19.60
CA GLY A 881 19.57 46.29 20.43
C GLY A 881 18.82 45.16 21.15
N LEU A 882 19.21 43.89 21.00
CA LEU A 882 18.71 42.80 21.84
C LEU A 882 19.41 42.80 23.21
N ASN A 883 18.72 42.29 24.23
CA ASN A 883 19.39 42.02 25.49
C ASN A 883 20.30 40.76 25.39
N PRO A 884 21.24 40.53 26.34
CA PRO A 884 22.17 39.40 26.26
C PRO A 884 21.49 38.02 26.20
N ILE A 885 20.32 37.89 26.83
CA ILE A 885 19.57 36.63 26.90
C ILE A 885 18.78 36.38 25.61
N GLU A 886 18.12 37.39 25.04
CA GLU A 886 17.55 37.32 23.68
C GLU A 886 18.63 36.98 22.62
N THR A 887 19.82 37.56 22.79
CA THR A 887 20.99 37.29 21.93
C THR A 887 21.44 35.84 22.04
N GLN A 888 21.68 35.35 23.26
CA GLN A 888 22.04 33.95 23.53
C GLN A 888 20.99 32.98 22.96
N LEU A 889 19.71 33.28 23.18
CA LEU A 889 18.59 32.47 22.72
C LEU A 889 18.47 32.42 21.18
N ARG A 890 18.69 33.54 20.47
CA ARG A 890 18.78 33.53 19.00
C ARG A 890 19.98 32.72 18.51
N LYS A 891 21.15 32.86 19.14
CA LYS A 891 22.37 32.06 18.82
C LYS A 891 22.11 30.56 19.02
N LYS A 892 21.52 30.17 20.15
CA LYS A 892 21.13 28.78 20.50
C LYS A 892 20.22 28.17 19.42
N SER A 893 19.23 28.93 18.95
CA SER A 893 18.33 28.51 17.86
C SER A 893 19.03 28.37 16.50
N PHE A 894 19.93 29.30 16.14
CA PHE A 894 20.74 29.20 14.92
C PHE A 894 21.67 27.98 14.93
N TRP A 895 22.40 27.78 16.03
CA TRP A 895 23.34 26.66 16.19
C TRP A 895 22.65 25.29 16.12
N LEU A 896 21.46 25.13 16.70
CA LEU A 896 20.66 23.91 16.55
C LEU A 896 20.31 23.61 15.08
N GLN A 897 19.88 24.63 14.32
CA GLN A 897 19.52 24.47 12.90
C GLN A 897 20.76 24.20 12.03
N LEU A 898 21.91 24.81 12.37
CA LEU A 898 23.18 24.61 11.67
C LEU A 898 23.82 23.25 11.94
N TYR A 899 23.74 22.75 13.17
CA TYR A 899 24.20 21.41 13.55
C TYR A 899 23.45 20.30 12.77
N THR A 900 22.13 20.45 12.61
CA THR A 900 21.31 19.54 11.79
C THR A 900 21.65 19.66 10.30
N PHE A 901 21.76 20.87 9.76
CA PHE A 901 22.17 21.11 8.37
C PHE A 901 23.53 20.46 8.05
N ALA A 902 24.52 20.59 8.92
CA ALA A 902 25.85 20.02 8.72
C ALA A 902 25.84 18.47 8.71
N HIS A 903 25.06 17.83 9.58
CA HIS A 903 24.89 16.37 9.57
C HIS A 903 24.40 15.85 8.21
N SER A 904 23.54 16.59 7.52
CA SER A 904 23.06 16.22 6.16
C SER A 904 24.18 16.26 5.09
N LYS A 905 25.24 17.06 5.32
CA LYS A 905 26.29 17.37 4.33
C LYS A 905 27.57 16.56 4.48
N ILE A 906 27.83 15.97 5.65
CA ILE A 906 29.10 15.27 5.95
C ILE A 906 29.12 13.81 5.44
N GLN A 907 28.02 13.29 4.86
CA GLN A 907 27.99 11.95 4.26
C GLN A 907 28.93 11.83 3.03
N PRO A 908 29.90 10.89 3.02
CA PRO A 908 30.69 10.58 1.84
C PRO A 908 29.83 10.18 0.64
N GLY A 909 30.23 10.58 -0.57
CA GLY A 909 29.59 10.18 -1.83
C GLY A 909 28.33 10.96 -2.25
N ARG A 910 27.96 12.07 -1.58
CA ARG A 910 26.74 12.86 -1.88
C ARG A 910 26.97 14.32 -2.26
N SER A 911 28.11 14.63 -2.89
CA SER A 911 28.50 15.98 -3.31
C SER A 911 27.56 16.64 -4.34
N ASN A 912 26.93 15.88 -5.24
CA ASN A 912 26.29 16.43 -6.44
C ASN A 912 24.94 17.15 -6.23
N HIS A 913 24.29 17.07 -5.07
CA HIS A 913 22.92 17.59 -4.88
C HIS A 913 22.73 18.35 -3.54
N LEU A 914 23.04 19.65 -3.51
CA LEU A 914 22.37 20.72 -2.71
C LEU A 914 23.16 22.04 -2.78
N THR A 915 22.68 23.01 -3.57
CA THR A 915 23.36 24.29 -3.89
C THR A 915 22.60 25.50 -3.32
N TYR A 916 22.59 25.68 -1.99
CA TYR A 916 21.72 26.67 -1.32
C TYR A 916 22.38 27.57 -0.27
N LEU A 917 23.47 27.13 0.35
CA LEU A 917 24.52 28.03 0.82
C LEU A 917 25.63 27.96 -0.22
N ASP A 918 25.76 29.01 -1.01
CA ASP A 918 26.91 29.24 -1.89
C ASP A 918 28.10 29.65 -1.01
N ASN A 919 29.33 29.35 -1.43
CA ASN A 919 30.55 29.69 -0.69
C ASN A 919 30.69 31.21 -0.46
N TYR A 920 29.95 32.04 -1.19
CA TYR A 920 29.83 33.48 -0.91
C TYR A 920 29.01 33.80 0.35
N VAL A 921 27.88 33.12 0.57
CA VAL A 921 26.99 33.39 1.73
C VAL A 921 27.66 33.00 3.06
N LEU A 922 28.57 32.02 3.00
CA LEU A 922 29.36 31.57 4.15
C LEU A 922 30.51 32.53 4.53
N ARG A 923 30.90 33.47 3.66
CA ARG A 923 31.93 34.50 3.96
C ARG A 923 31.38 35.62 4.85
N ASP A 924 30.10 35.93 4.70
CA ASP A 924 29.43 37.05 5.38
C ASP A 924 28.95 36.67 6.80
N ILE A 925 29.25 35.45 7.26
CA ILE A 925 28.91 34.94 8.59
C ILE A 925 30.07 35.22 9.54
N ASP A 926 29.92 36.21 10.44
CA ASP A 926 30.85 36.34 11.56
C ASP A 926 30.57 35.28 12.63
N PHE A 927 31.34 34.20 12.53
CA PHE A 927 31.35 33.13 13.51
C PHE A 927 31.74 33.58 14.92
N THR A 928 32.42 34.72 15.08
CA THR A 928 32.82 35.32 16.37
C THR A 928 31.63 35.99 17.03
N ALA A 929 30.91 36.86 16.30
CA ALA A 929 29.62 37.39 16.75
C ALA A 929 28.59 36.30 17.06
N LEU A 930 28.69 35.11 16.45
CA LEU A 930 27.83 33.95 16.73
C LEU A 930 28.29 33.07 17.92
N GLU A 931 29.42 33.34 18.55
CA GLU A 931 29.88 32.54 19.70
C GLU A 931 28.88 32.60 20.86
N PRO A 932 28.55 31.45 21.49
CA PRO A 932 27.63 31.44 22.63
C PRO A 932 28.17 32.30 23.78
N LEU A 933 27.28 33.14 24.33
CA LEU A 933 27.57 33.97 25.49
C LEU A 933 27.68 33.11 26.75
N ASN A 934 28.53 33.52 27.69
CA ASN A 934 28.66 32.86 29.00
C ASN A 934 27.52 33.33 29.92
N ILE A 935 26.31 32.80 29.70
CA ILE A 935 25.10 33.06 30.49
C ILE A 935 24.52 31.71 30.91
N LEU A 936 24.17 31.56 32.19
CA LEU A 936 23.49 30.40 32.76
C LEU A 936 21.98 30.47 32.43
N ASP A 937 21.36 29.39 31.94
CA ASP A 937 19.91 29.33 31.72
C ASP A 937 19.13 29.52 33.04
N GLU A 938 19.70 29.17 34.21
CA GLU A 938 19.11 29.51 35.52
C GLU A 938 18.88 31.01 35.69
N ASN A 939 19.84 31.87 35.32
CA ASN A 939 19.63 33.32 35.37
C ASN A 939 18.55 33.79 34.38
N ILE A 940 18.22 33.04 33.33
CA ILE A 940 17.09 33.35 32.43
C ILE A 940 15.75 33.11 33.13
N LEU A 941 15.71 32.20 34.10
CA LEU A 941 14.53 31.83 34.88
C LEU A 941 14.42 32.62 36.19
N GLU A 942 15.54 32.81 36.90
CA GLU A 942 15.61 33.44 38.23
C GLU A 942 15.66 34.97 38.17
N THR A 943 16.37 35.59 37.22
CA THR A 943 16.44 37.07 37.16
C THR A 943 15.13 37.71 36.71
N GLY A 944 14.12 36.90 36.38
CA GLY A 944 12.75 37.35 36.11
C GLY A 944 12.72 38.45 35.07
N ILE A 945 12.88 38.12 33.78
CA ILE A 945 12.84 39.09 32.66
C ILE A 945 11.39 39.51 32.35
N VAL A 946 10.75 40.02 33.41
CA VAL A 946 9.60 40.92 33.49
C VAL A 946 9.90 42.00 34.57
N GLY A 947 11.16 42.26 35.01
CA GLY A 947 11.44 43.39 35.92
C GLY A 947 12.89 43.70 36.38
N GLN A 948 13.50 44.72 35.76
CA GLN A 948 14.60 45.59 36.26
C GLN A 948 16.02 45.01 36.54
N VAL A 949 17.03 45.91 36.49
CA VAL A 949 18.47 45.63 36.69
C VAL A 949 19.15 46.78 37.45
N PRO A 950 19.81 46.50 38.58
CA PRO A 950 21.17 47.01 38.82
C PRO A 950 22.06 45.98 39.59
N SER A 951 23.40 46.02 39.61
CA SER A 951 24.41 46.71 38.77
C SER A 951 25.82 46.19 39.13
N THR A 952 26.70 46.03 38.12
CA THR A 952 28.16 45.66 38.20
C THR A 952 28.54 44.27 38.75
N PRO A 953 29.54 43.56 38.14
CA PRO A 953 29.95 42.21 38.56
C PRO A 953 31.34 42.11 39.24
N PRO A 954 31.54 41.14 40.15
CA PRO A 954 32.82 40.44 40.35
C PRO A 954 32.84 39.17 39.47
N VAL A 955 33.80 38.90 38.58
CA VAL A 955 35.26 38.78 38.74
C VAL A 955 35.65 37.57 39.60
N GLY A 956 36.05 36.47 38.94
CA GLY A 956 36.64 35.28 39.55
C GLY A 956 35.89 33.99 39.22
N LEU A 957 36.53 33.09 38.43
CA LEU A 957 36.21 31.66 38.46
C LEU A 957 37.04 31.04 39.60
N PRO A 958 36.44 30.41 40.62
CA PRO A 958 37.19 29.75 41.69
C PRO A 958 37.94 28.51 41.19
N ASN A 959 39.09 28.22 41.80
CA ASN A 959 39.82 26.96 41.61
C ASN A 959 39.22 25.83 42.46
N ASN A 960 39.57 24.59 42.13
CA ASN A 960 39.21 23.37 42.86
C ASN A 960 39.38 23.50 44.39
N THR A 961 38.31 23.24 45.14
CA THR A 961 38.34 22.73 46.52
C THR A 961 37.21 21.71 46.71
N GLU A 962 37.42 20.71 47.55
CA GLU A 962 36.47 19.62 47.80
C GLU A 962 35.36 20.10 48.76
N SER A 963 34.10 20.08 48.32
CA SER A 963 32.90 20.36 49.13
C SER A 963 31.64 19.83 48.44
N ASP A 964 30.73 19.21 49.18
CA ASP A 964 29.55 18.47 48.65
C ASP A 964 28.43 19.33 48.01
N ASP A 965 28.62 20.65 47.84
CA ASP A 965 27.68 21.57 47.18
C ASP A 965 27.95 21.71 45.66
N ASP A 966 28.12 20.58 44.97
CA ASP A 966 28.42 20.52 43.54
C ASP A 966 27.15 20.82 42.71
N ALA A 967 26.88 22.11 42.45
CA ALA A 967 25.68 22.58 41.76
C ALA A 967 25.46 21.89 40.40
N PRO A 968 24.21 21.53 40.04
CA PRO A 968 23.93 20.67 38.89
C PRO A 968 24.39 21.31 37.57
N PHE A 969 25.20 20.58 36.80
CA PHE A 969 25.82 21.09 35.58
C PHE A 969 24.80 21.32 34.45
N ASN A 970 24.21 22.51 34.42
CA ASN A 970 23.03 22.78 33.60
C ASN A 970 23.26 22.67 32.08
N THR A 971 22.14 22.48 31.38
CA THR A 971 22.09 22.22 29.93
C THR A 971 22.70 23.35 29.09
N THR A 972 22.76 24.58 29.63
CA THR A 972 23.45 25.71 28.98
C THR A 972 24.92 25.46 28.79
N THR A 973 25.64 25.05 29.84
CA THR A 973 27.10 24.90 29.80
C THR A 973 27.48 23.81 28.80
N VAL A 974 26.73 22.70 28.81
CA VAL A 974 26.92 21.59 27.85
C VAL A 974 26.58 22.03 26.42
N PHE A 975 25.52 22.81 26.21
CA PHE A 975 25.20 23.38 24.90
C PHE A 975 26.29 24.35 24.39
N ILE A 976 26.81 25.22 25.26
CA ILE A 976 27.89 26.17 24.96
C ILE A 976 29.15 25.40 24.55
N MET A 977 29.53 24.37 25.30
CA MET A 977 30.72 23.55 25.03
C MET A 977 30.57 22.73 23.75
N ALA A 978 29.42 22.08 23.53
CA ALA A 978 29.14 21.36 22.29
C ALA A 978 29.18 22.30 21.07
N SER A 979 28.60 23.50 21.19
CA SER A 979 28.63 24.53 20.14
C SER A 979 30.04 25.05 19.87
N ARG A 980 30.87 25.25 20.91
CA ARG A 980 32.28 25.66 20.76
C ARG A 980 33.12 24.57 20.09
N ALA A 981 33.01 23.31 20.54
CA ALA A 981 33.73 22.19 19.93
C ALA A 981 33.33 22.00 18.44
N PHE A 982 32.04 22.12 18.14
CA PHE A 982 31.51 22.05 16.78
C PHE A 982 31.94 23.24 15.90
N LEU A 983 31.95 24.46 16.46
CA LEU A 983 32.47 25.67 15.80
C LEU A 983 33.97 25.53 15.47
N LEU A 984 34.78 25.00 16.39
CA LEU A 984 36.21 24.75 16.16
C LEU A 984 36.44 23.76 15.01
N GLY A 985 35.67 22.65 14.96
CA GLY A 985 35.73 21.69 13.85
C GLY A 985 35.25 22.28 12.50
N MET A 986 34.22 23.12 12.50
CA MET A 986 33.76 23.77 11.28
C MET A 986 34.70 24.87 10.76
N ARG A 987 35.32 25.67 11.65
CA ARG A 987 36.15 26.83 11.29
C ARG A 987 37.30 26.48 10.34
N GLU A 988 37.86 25.27 10.37
CA GLU A 988 38.85 24.82 9.38
C GLU A 988 38.27 23.95 8.25
N SER A 989 37.23 23.14 8.49
CA SER A 989 36.63 22.33 7.41
C SER A 989 35.96 23.15 6.31
N MET A 990 35.65 24.43 6.58
CA MET A 990 35.19 25.40 5.59
C MET A 990 36.33 25.99 4.73
N TYR A 991 37.60 25.77 5.09
CA TYR A 991 38.79 26.22 4.34
C TYR A 991 39.42 25.12 3.48
N ASN A 992 38.59 24.50 2.64
CA ASN A 992 38.80 24.17 1.20
C ASN A 992 37.71 23.16 0.78
N ASP A 993 37.01 23.33 -0.36
CA ASP A 993 37.58 23.23 -1.71
C ASP A 993 37.03 24.26 -2.72
N GLY A 994 37.81 24.51 -3.79
CA GLY A 994 37.35 25.18 -5.00
C GLY A 994 36.95 26.66 -4.89
N CYS A 995 37.29 27.34 -3.78
CA CYS A 995 36.93 28.75 -3.59
C CYS A 995 37.97 29.71 -4.20
N ASN A 996 37.58 30.48 -5.20
CA ASN A 996 38.30 31.70 -5.60
C ASN A 996 38.06 32.84 -4.58
N CYS A 997 38.41 32.59 -3.32
CA CYS A 997 38.56 33.59 -2.27
C CYS A 997 40.03 33.73 -1.91
N GLY A 998 40.53 34.97 -1.81
CA GLY A 998 41.95 35.29 -1.60
C GLY A 998 42.50 35.02 -0.20
N PHE A 999 42.16 33.88 0.40
CA PHE A 999 42.63 33.41 1.71
C PHE A 999 43.16 31.96 1.63
N GLY A 1000 43.65 31.55 0.47
CA GLY A 1000 44.13 30.20 0.22
C GLY A 1000 45.42 29.88 0.99
N ARG A 1001 45.30 29.13 2.08
CA ARG A 1001 46.44 28.47 2.73
C ARG A 1001 46.83 27.20 1.98
N SER A 1002 48.13 26.90 1.99
CA SER A 1002 48.68 25.66 1.45
C SER A 1002 48.25 24.44 2.29
N PRO A 1003 48.32 23.20 1.75
CA PRO A 1003 48.20 21.98 2.56
C PRO A 1003 49.15 21.96 3.77
N GLU A 1004 50.38 22.43 3.57
CA GLU A 1004 51.48 22.44 4.54
C GLU A 1004 51.20 23.42 5.70
N GLU A 1005 50.45 24.50 5.46
CA GLU A 1005 49.93 25.40 6.51
C GLU A 1005 48.66 24.87 7.21
N ARG A 1006 47.84 24.05 6.52
CA ARG A 1006 46.62 23.46 7.09
C ARG A 1006 46.92 22.31 8.05
N LEU A 1007 47.86 21.43 7.71
CA LEU A 1007 48.13 20.21 8.51
C LEU A 1007 48.58 20.49 9.97
N PRO A 1008 49.49 21.43 10.27
CA PRO A 1008 49.86 21.75 11.66
C PRO A 1008 48.69 22.33 12.46
N ARG A 1009 47.82 23.11 11.81
CA ARG A 1009 46.67 23.76 12.43
C ARG A 1009 45.53 22.77 12.75
N LEU A 1010 45.33 21.76 11.90
CA LEU A 1010 44.44 20.64 12.23
C LEU A 1010 44.97 19.79 13.40
N LYS A 1011 46.28 19.54 13.47
CA LYS A 1011 46.92 18.85 14.60
C LYS A 1011 46.79 19.64 15.91
N ASP A 1012 46.99 20.95 15.86
CA ASP A 1012 46.80 21.83 17.02
C ASP A 1012 45.34 21.81 17.52
N LEU A 1013 44.36 21.92 16.62
CA LEU A 1013 42.95 21.83 16.99
C LEU A 1013 42.54 20.44 17.51
N LEU A 1014 43.14 19.35 17.02
CA LEU A 1014 42.95 18.02 17.59
C LEU A 1014 43.49 17.94 19.02
N ASN A 1015 44.65 18.54 19.29
CA ASN A 1015 45.19 18.66 20.65
C ASN A 1015 44.32 19.54 21.55
N GLN A 1016 43.86 20.71 21.07
CA GLN A 1016 42.91 21.55 21.80
C GLN A 1016 41.61 20.80 22.13
N LEU A 1017 41.07 20.02 21.18
CA LEU A 1017 39.85 19.23 21.41
C LEU A 1017 40.06 18.15 22.48
N ARG A 1018 41.19 17.44 22.50
CA ARG A 1018 41.49 16.38 23.51
C ARG A 1018 41.32 16.88 24.94
N TYR A 1019 41.87 18.04 25.26
CA TYR A 1019 41.83 18.62 26.62
C TYR A 1019 40.60 19.50 26.88
N ASN A 1020 39.68 19.65 25.91
CA ASN A 1020 38.49 20.51 26.01
C ASN A 1020 37.43 20.01 27.02
N LEU A 1021 37.64 18.83 27.63
CA LEU A 1021 36.82 18.30 28.73
C LEU A 1021 37.51 18.43 30.11
N ASP A 1022 38.80 18.79 30.17
CA ASP A 1022 39.55 18.82 31.43
C ASP A 1022 39.06 19.92 32.38
N GLY A 1023 38.43 20.97 31.84
CA GLY A 1023 37.77 22.04 32.61
C GLY A 1023 36.41 21.70 33.21
N LEU A 1024 35.95 20.45 33.12
CA LEU A 1024 34.70 19.98 33.73
C LEU A 1024 34.88 19.48 35.17
N PRO A 1025 33.79 19.42 35.98
CA PRO A 1025 33.78 18.69 37.26
C PRO A 1025 34.18 17.22 37.10
N THR A 1026 34.74 16.61 38.15
CA THR A 1026 35.24 15.22 38.10
C THR A 1026 34.16 14.21 37.70
N TYR A 1027 32.92 14.39 38.19
CA TYR A 1027 31.78 13.54 37.82
C TYR A 1027 31.36 13.67 36.34
N MET A 1028 31.69 14.78 35.67
CA MET A 1028 31.49 14.96 34.23
C MET A 1028 32.69 14.47 33.39
N ARG A 1029 33.88 14.32 33.98
CA ARG A 1029 35.10 13.86 33.29
C ARG A 1029 35.22 12.34 33.18
N GLN A 1030 34.89 11.59 34.25
CA GLN A 1030 35.26 10.18 34.37
C GLN A 1030 34.17 9.19 33.87
N TRP A 1031 34.44 8.49 32.77
CA TRP A 1031 33.71 7.28 32.38
C TRP A 1031 34.40 6.02 32.91
N GLY A 1032 34.02 5.60 34.12
CA GLY A 1032 34.45 4.34 34.72
C GLY A 1032 33.86 4.15 36.12
N PRO A 1033 34.01 2.96 36.72
CA PRO A 1033 33.59 2.68 38.09
C PRO A 1033 34.57 3.31 39.09
N GLY A 1034 34.45 4.63 39.29
CA GLY A 1034 35.00 5.31 40.47
C GLY A 1034 34.10 5.07 41.69
N ASP A 1035 34.67 5.13 42.90
CA ASP A 1035 34.13 4.51 44.12
C ASP A 1035 32.76 5.05 44.64
N ASN A 1036 32.21 6.10 44.02
CA ASN A 1036 30.90 6.67 44.35
C ASN A 1036 29.74 6.20 43.45
N TYR A 1037 29.97 5.29 42.48
CA TYR A 1037 28.92 4.86 41.54
C TYR A 1037 27.97 3.80 42.13
N HIS A 1038 26.91 4.24 42.81
CA HIS A 1038 25.82 3.36 43.25
C HIS A 1038 25.04 2.80 42.06
N SER A 1039 25.29 1.53 41.71
CA SER A 1039 24.52 0.83 40.66
C SER A 1039 23.02 0.78 40.97
N PHE A 1040 22.20 1.32 40.06
CA PHE A 1040 20.75 1.39 40.23
C PHE A 1040 20.13 -0.03 40.20
N ASN A 1041 19.46 -0.43 41.28
CA ASN A 1041 19.00 -1.80 41.43
C ASN A 1041 17.71 -2.07 40.61
N SER A 1042 17.72 -3.13 39.81
CA SER A 1042 16.63 -3.45 38.86
C SER A 1042 15.30 -3.88 39.52
N SER A 1043 15.26 -4.00 40.86
CA SER A 1043 14.06 -4.27 41.65
C SER A 1043 13.00 -3.18 41.53
N ASP A 1044 13.43 -1.91 41.48
CA ASP A 1044 12.56 -0.78 41.81
C ASP A 1044 11.70 -0.33 40.62
N ALA A 1045 12.10 -0.73 39.40
CA ALA A 1045 11.34 -0.56 38.16
C ALA A 1045 9.98 -1.30 38.12
N ARG A 1046 9.60 -2.00 39.20
CA ARG A 1046 8.27 -2.60 39.38
C ARG A 1046 7.28 -1.72 40.15
N GLN A 1047 7.71 -0.57 40.67
CA GLN A 1047 6.83 0.41 41.31
C GLN A 1047 6.81 1.69 40.44
N ASN A 1048 5.62 2.10 40.00
CA ASN A 1048 5.44 3.23 39.07
C ASN A 1048 5.58 4.59 39.79
N ALA A 1049 6.75 4.86 40.35
CA ALA A 1049 7.08 6.07 41.11
C ALA A 1049 8.48 6.58 40.75
N PHE A 1050 8.60 7.30 39.63
CA PHE A 1050 9.78 8.11 39.36
C PHE A 1050 9.75 9.36 40.25
N THR A 1051 10.78 9.55 41.06
CA THR A 1051 11.02 10.79 41.81
C THR A 1051 11.73 11.82 40.95
N ASP A 1052 11.70 13.08 41.33
CA ASP A 1052 12.46 14.14 40.65
C ASP A 1052 13.97 13.88 40.67
N SER A 1053 14.49 13.18 41.70
CA SER A 1053 15.88 12.72 41.74
C SER A 1053 16.21 11.66 40.67
N HIS A 1054 15.29 10.72 40.38
CA HIS A 1054 15.48 9.75 39.29
C HIS A 1054 15.47 10.44 37.91
N ILE A 1055 14.58 11.42 37.73
CA ILE A 1055 14.50 12.23 36.50
C ILE A 1055 15.79 13.04 36.32
N THR A 1056 16.25 13.73 37.36
CA THR A 1056 17.48 14.55 37.34
C THR A 1056 18.72 13.70 37.07
N HIS A 1057 18.87 12.55 37.74
CA HIS A 1057 20.00 11.64 37.51
C HIS A 1057 20.02 11.10 36.07
N SER A 1058 18.86 10.66 35.54
CA SER A 1058 18.76 10.20 34.16
C SER A 1058 19.11 11.31 33.15
N GLN A 1059 18.61 12.54 33.36
CA GLN A 1059 18.93 13.69 32.51
C GLN A 1059 20.43 14.03 32.53
N ASN A 1060 21.10 13.92 33.69
CA ASN A 1060 22.54 14.15 33.81
C ASN A 1060 23.34 13.09 33.04
N GLU A 1061 23.03 11.79 33.15
CA GLU A 1061 23.71 10.74 32.38
C GLU A 1061 23.45 10.83 30.88
N ILE A 1062 22.22 11.13 30.46
CA ILE A 1062 21.87 11.44 29.05
C ILE A 1062 22.73 12.59 28.52
N THR A 1063 22.94 13.62 29.33
CA THR A 1063 23.70 14.82 28.97
C THR A 1063 25.20 14.53 28.89
N ARG A 1064 25.74 13.80 29.89
CA ARG A 1064 27.14 13.35 29.93
C ARG A 1064 27.49 12.45 28.75
N ALA A 1065 26.61 11.50 28.42
CA ALA A 1065 26.74 10.63 27.25
C ALA A 1065 26.84 11.43 25.94
N ASN A 1066 25.90 12.37 25.72
CA ASN A 1066 25.89 13.20 24.52
C ASN A 1066 27.16 14.05 24.38
N LEU A 1067 27.68 14.61 25.48
CA LEU A 1067 28.89 15.43 25.47
C LEU A 1067 30.11 14.63 25.03
N HIS A 1068 30.38 13.49 25.68
CA HIS A 1068 31.54 12.64 25.37
C HIS A 1068 31.47 12.01 23.97
N VAL A 1069 30.32 11.52 23.53
CA VAL A 1069 30.16 10.96 22.17
C VAL A 1069 30.31 12.04 21.09
N THR A 1070 29.90 13.29 21.35
CA THR A 1070 30.13 14.41 20.42
C THR A 1070 31.60 14.80 20.35
N HIS A 1071 32.29 14.85 21.49
CA HIS A 1071 33.72 15.14 21.58
C HIS A 1071 34.55 14.10 20.81
N LEU A 1072 34.31 12.81 21.03
CA LEU A 1072 35.01 11.72 20.32
C LEU A 1072 34.73 11.73 18.80
N TRP A 1073 33.48 11.96 18.39
CA TRP A 1073 33.14 12.09 16.97
C TRP A 1073 33.87 13.27 16.29
N LEU A 1074 34.02 14.41 16.98
CA LEU A 1074 34.78 15.55 16.46
C LEU A 1074 36.29 15.27 16.35
N GLN A 1075 36.88 14.49 17.26
CA GLN A 1075 38.27 14.03 17.11
C GLN A 1075 38.44 13.17 15.85
N ASN A 1076 37.53 12.20 15.61
CA ASN A 1076 37.55 11.41 14.38
C ASN A 1076 37.43 12.30 13.12
N PHE A 1077 36.51 13.28 13.13
CA PHE A 1077 36.31 14.17 11.99
C PHE A 1077 37.56 15.00 11.65
N LEU A 1078 38.33 15.46 12.64
CA LEU A 1078 39.61 16.13 12.38
C LEU A 1078 40.65 15.17 11.79
N LEU A 1079 40.70 13.92 12.25
CA LEU A 1079 41.57 12.89 11.65
C LEU A 1079 41.20 12.61 10.19
N ASP A 1080 39.91 12.55 9.85
CA ASP A 1080 39.43 12.44 8.47
C ASP A 1080 39.88 13.62 7.59
N LYS A 1081 39.94 14.83 8.15
CA LYS A 1081 40.46 16.02 7.44
C LYS A 1081 41.99 16.05 7.37
N MET A 1082 42.70 15.55 8.37
CA MET A 1082 44.15 15.41 8.33
C MET A 1082 44.60 14.41 7.27
N ASP A 1083 43.89 13.28 7.11
CA ASP A 1083 44.16 12.30 6.05
C ASP A 1083 44.00 12.90 4.65
N VAL A 1084 42.93 13.68 4.41
CA VAL A 1084 42.71 14.38 3.12
C VAL A 1084 43.84 15.38 2.83
N VAL A 1085 44.28 16.16 3.82
CA VAL A 1085 45.40 17.12 3.63
C VAL A 1085 46.74 16.39 3.44
N LEU A 1086 46.97 15.27 4.10
CA LEU A 1086 48.15 14.41 3.87
C LEU A 1086 48.15 13.81 2.45
N GLN A 1087 46.98 13.40 1.95
CA GLN A 1087 46.83 12.94 0.56
C GLN A 1087 47.04 14.07 -0.45
N GLU A 1088 46.52 15.28 -0.18
CA GLU A 1088 46.80 16.47 -1.01
C GLU A 1088 48.29 16.80 -1.10
N ILE A 1089 49.07 16.60 -0.04
CA ILE A 1089 50.53 16.80 -0.05
C ILE A 1089 51.20 15.73 -0.91
N ASN A 1090 50.83 14.46 -0.70
CA ASN A 1090 51.33 13.32 -1.49
C ASN A 1090 51.09 13.50 -3.00
N ASP A 1091 49.86 13.85 -3.38
CA ASP A 1091 49.42 13.91 -4.78
C ASP A 1091 50.00 15.12 -5.54
N ARG A 1092 50.57 16.10 -4.83
CA ARG A 1092 51.28 17.25 -5.42
C ARG A 1092 52.73 16.94 -5.82
N GLY A 1093 53.27 15.79 -5.40
CA GLY A 1093 54.52 15.22 -5.95
C GLY A 1093 55.77 16.08 -5.84
N GLN A 1094 55.85 17.01 -4.87
CA GLN A 1094 57.05 17.82 -4.68
C GLN A 1094 58.21 16.99 -4.08
N PRO A 1095 59.48 17.26 -4.48
CA PRO A 1095 60.62 16.62 -3.84
C PRO A 1095 60.72 16.97 -2.36
N ALA A 1096 60.86 15.96 -1.52
CA ALA A 1096 60.95 16.12 -0.08
C ALA A 1096 62.31 16.70 0.37
N GLU A 1097 62.43 18.03 0.44
CA GLU A 1097 63.51 18.68 1.22
C GLU A 1097 63.32 18.50 2.75
N HIS A 1098 62.13 18.06 3.18
CA HIS A 1098 61.86 17.57 4.53
C HIS A 1098 61.26 16.17 4.48
N ASP A 1099 61.87 15.25 5.24
CA ASP A 1099 61.53 13.83 5.37
C ASP A 1099 60.19 13.62 6.11
N THR A 1100 59.12 14.01 5.43
CA THR A 1100 57.75 13.88 5.93
C THR A 1100 57.24 12.48 5.65
N ASP A 1101 57.39 11.59 6.64
CA ASP A 1101 56.76 10.26 6.61
C ASP A 1101 55.23 10.38 6.65
N ILE A 1102 54.62 10.63 5.49
CA ILE A 1102 53.17 10.69 5.29
C ILE A 1102 52.56 9.33 5.65
N THR A 1103 53.25 8.23 5.34
CA THR A 1103 52.81 6.87 5.67
C THR A 1103 52.74 6.66 7.19
N GLY A 1104 53.74 7.12 7.95
CA GLY A 1104 53.78 7.10 9.41
C GLY A 1104 52.74 8.00 10.05
N GLN A 1105 52.52 9.19 9.48
CA GLN A 1105 51.48 10.12 9.96
C GLN A 1105 50.07 9.57 9.74
N LEU A 1106 49.77 9.03 8.55
CA LEU A 1106 48.51 8.32 8.30
C LEU A 1106 48.36 7.08 9.22
N LYS A 1107 49.46 6.36 9.55
CA LYS A 1107 49.45 5.24 10.53
C LYS A 1107 49.21 5.72 11.96
N GLN A 1108 49.67 6.92 12.32
CA GLN A 1108 49.35 7.54 13.60
C GLN A 1108 47.88 7.93 13.65
N ASN A 1109 47.36 8.66 12.66
CA ASN A 1109 45.95 9.02 12.56
C ASN A 1109 45.04 7.79 12.68
N TRP A 1110 45.44 6.67 12.07
CA TRP A 1110 44.71 5.40 12.19
C TRP A 1110 44.64 4.86 13.62
N ARG A 1111 45.77 4.84 14.35
CA ARG A 1111 45.80 4.43 15.76
C ARG A 1111 44.97 5.35 16.65
N GLU A 1112 44.92 6.64 16.31
CA GLU A 1112 44.11 7.62 17.02
C GLU A 1112 42.60 7.41 16.75
N ARG A 1113 42.18 7.00 15.54
CA ARG A 1113 40.81 6.51 15.29
C ARG A 1113 40.49 5.24 16.06
N GLU A 1114 41.42 4.29 16.12
CA GLU A 1114 41.27 3.05 16.88
C GLU A 1114 40.98 3.34 18.36
N ASP A 1115 41.70 4.30 18.95
CA ASP A 1115 41.50 4.71 20.34
C ASP A 1115 40.17 5.48 20.54
N VAL A 1116 39.82 6.39 19.63
CA VAL A 1116 38.53 7.09 19.64
C VAL A 1116 37.35 6.10 19.61
N ALA A 1117 37.42 5.06 18.78
CA ALA A 1117 36.40 4.02 18.72
C ALA A 1117 36.36 3.14 19.98
N ARG A 1118 37.51 2.80 20.54
CA ARG A 1118 37.65 2.08 21.82
C ARG A 1118 37.00 2.85 22.97
N GLN A 1119 37.27 4.15 23.08
CA GLN A 1119 36.66 5.03 24.08
C GLN A 1119 35.14 5.15 23.85
N LEU A 1120 34.70 5.25 22.59
CA LEU A 1120 33.28 5.37 22.23
C LEU A 1120 32.48 4.10 22.61
N LEU A 1121 33.01 2.90 22.37
CA LEU A 1121 32.38 1.65 22.81
C LEU A 1121 32.34 1.53 24.33
N HIS A 1122 33.41 1.94 25.03
CA HIS A 1122 33.45 1.94 26.50
C HIS A 1122 32.33 2.82 27.09
N ILE A 1123 32.10 4.01 26.53
CA ILE A 1123 30.98 4.88 26.91
C ILE A 1123 29.64 4.19 26.62
N LEU A 1124 29.44 3.67 25.41
CA LEU A 1124 28.18 3.01 25.01
C LEU A 1124 27.81 1.80 25.86
N HIS A 1125 28.80 1.01 26.30
CA HIS A 1125 28.59 -0.13 27.21
C HIS A 1125 28.42 0.28 28.68
N SER A 1126 28.83 1.50 29.06
CA SER A 1126 28.70 2.02 30.43
C SER A 1126 27.35 2.70 30.70
N ILE A 1127 26.55 3.00 29.67
CA ILE A 1127 25.28 3.71 29.80
C ILE A 1127 24.10 2.72 29.81
N PRO A 1128 23.17 2.77 30.78
CA PRO A 1128 21.94 1.97 30.75
C PRO A 1128 21.10 2.27 29.50
N HIS A 1129 20.58 1.24 28.82
CA HIS A 1129 19.87 1.40 27.53
C HIS A 1129 18.71 2.42 27.56
N ALA A 1130 18.00 2.55 28.69
CA ALA A 1130 16.94 3.54 28.86
C ALA A 1130 17.42 5.00 28.77
N CYS A 1131 18.70 5.28 29.07
CA CYS A 1131 19.32 6.59 28.89
C CYS A 1131 19.87 6.81 27.46
N LEU A 1132 19.91 5.76 26.62
CA LEU A 1132 20.30 5.87 25.20
C LEU A 1132 19.09 6.13 24.30
N GLU A 1133 17.91 5.61 24.65
CA GLU A 1133 16.66 5.71 23.86
C GLU A 1133 16.24 7.16 23.52
N PRO A 1134 16.27 8.16 24.45
CA PRO A 1134 15.75 9.51 24.18
C PRO A 1134 16.50 10.33 23.11
N ASN A 1135 17.73 9.93 22.77
CA ASN A 1135 18.56 10.60 21.75
C ASN A 1135 19.03 9.64 20.64
N GLY A 1136 18.49 8.40 20.59
CA GLY A 1136 19.03 7.28 19.82
C GLY A 1136 19.48 7.66 18.40
N LEU A 1137 18.58 8.22 17.59
CA LEU A 1137 18.87 8.64 16.20
C LEU A 1137 20.17 9.45 16.06
N TYR A 1138 20.39 10.48 16.88
CA TYR A 1138 21.59 11.33 16.79
C TYR A 1138 22.86 10.63 17.28
N LEU A 1139 22.74 9.74 18.27
CA LEU A 1139 23.85 8.95 18.77
C LEU A 1139 24.31 7.94 17.71
N ILE A 1140 23.35 7.24 17.10
CA ILE A 1140 23.58 6.23 16.07
C ILE A 1140 24.31 6.81 14.85
N TYR A 1141 23.99 8.03 14.40
CA TYR A 1141 24.71 8.66 13.29
C TYR A 1141 26.20 8.92 13.60
N LYS A 1142 26.54 9.37 14.83
CA LYS A 1142 27.93 9.59 15.25
C LYS A 1142 28.71 8.28 15.35
N VAL A 1143 28.08 7.26 15.94
CA VAL A 1143 28.62 5.90 16.03
C VAL A 1143 28.89 5.31 14.63
N ARG A 1144 27.91 5.39 13.72
CA ARG A 1144 28.07 4.99 12.32
C ARG A 1144 29.19 5.76 11.61
N SER A 1145 29.37 7.04 11.90
CA SER A 1145 30.44 7.86 11.32
C SER A 1145 31.82 7.31 11.71
N VAL A 1146 32.07 7.10 13.00
CA VAL A 1146 33.35 6.53 13.49
C VAL A 1146 33.56 5.10 12.96
N ALA A 1147 32.51 4.27 12.98
CA ALA A 1147 32.56 2.91 12.42
C ALA A 1147 32.90 2.91 10.91
N SER A 1148 32.39 3.87 10.13
CA SER A 1148 32.72 4.01 8.70
C SER A 1148 34.17 4.48 8.49
N SER A 1149 34.65 5.39 9.34
CA SER A 1149 36.04 5.87 9.29
C SER A 1149 37.07 4.79 9.69
N LEU A 1150 36.66 3.80 10.50
CA LEU A 1150 37.42 2.56 10.77
C LEU A 1150 37.40 1.51 9.64
N LEU A 1151 36.56 1.68 8.61
CA LEU A 1151 36.55 0.78 7.45
C LEU A 1151 37.35 1.35 6.27
N ASN A 1152 37.44 2.67 6.17
CA ASN A 1152 38.23 3.39 5.14
C ASN A 1152 39.75 3.42 5.45
N CYS A 1153 40.36 2.26 5.72
CA CYS A 1153 41.81 2.19 5.97
C CYS A 1153 42.61 2.36 4.67
N PRO A 1154 43.50 3.37 4.54
CA PRO A 1154 44.28 3.60 3.33
C PRO A 1154 45.46 2.62 3.17
N PHE A 1155 45.66 1.69 4.11
CA PHE A 1155 46.78 0.76 4.11
C PHE A 1155 46.40 -0.64 3.64
N MET A 1156 47.33 -1.28 2.93
CA MET A 1156 47.33 -2.74 2.73
C MET A 1156 47.12 -3.43 4.09
N MET A 1157 45.95 -4.03 4.26
CA MET A 1157 45.35 -4.22 5.58
C MET A 1157 45.94 -5.49 6.23
N ASN A 1158 46.96 -5.33 7.08
CA ASN A 1158 47.48 -6.42 7.89
C ASN A 1158 46.32 -7.03 8.69
N ARG A 1159 46.12 -8.37 8.56
CA ARG A 1159 45.03 -9.14 9.17
C ARG A 1159 44.66 -8.73 10.59
N GLN A 1160 45.64 -8.36 11.43
CA GLN A 1160 45.39 -7.95 12.81
C GLN A 1160 44.65 -6.60 12.93
N ILE A 1161 44.92 -5.65 12.02
CA ILE A 1161 44.27 -4.34 11.98
C ILE A 1161 42.87 -4.46 11.38
N SER A 1162 42.74 -5.20 10.26
CA SER A 1162 41.45 -5.50 9.61
C SER A 1162 40.48 -6.15 10.59
N ARG A 1163 40.97 -7.17 11.31
CA ARG A 1163 40.19 -7.91 12.30
C ARG A 1163 39.69 -7.01 13.42
N ARG A 1164 40.51 -6.13 13.98
CA ARG A 1164 40.08 -5.18 15.02
C ARG A 1164 39.02 -4.19 14.52
N ALA A 1165 39.17 -3.66 13.30
CA ALA A 1165 38.17 -2.80 12.69
C ALA A 1165 36.81 -3.53 12.56
N PHE A 1166 36.82 -4.79 12.08
CA PHE A 1166 35.61 -5.61 12.03
C PHE A 1166 35.04 -5.94 13.42
N GLU A 1167 35.87 -6.27 14.42
CA GLU A 1167 35.45 -6.51 15.80
C GLU A 1167 34.75 -5.26 16.38
N TYR A 1168 35.33 -4.05 16.21
CA TYR A 1168 34.68 -2.81 16.63
C TYR A 1168 33.37 -2.50 15.87
N VAL A 1169 33.33 -2.72 14.55
CA VAL A 1169 32.11 -2.52 13.74
C VAL A 1169 31.01 -3.53 14.10
N GLN A 1170 31.36 -4.76 14.49
CA GLN A 1170 30.41 -5.75 15.02
C GLN A 1170 29.85 -5.33 16.39
N GLU A 1171 30.68 -4.91 17.35
CA GLU A 1171 30.20 -4.43 18.65
C GLU A 1171 29.35 -3.16 18.52
N PHE A 1172 29.74 -2.21 17.66
CA PHE A 1172 28.88 -1.09 17.32
C PHE A 1172 27.55 -1.58 16.75
N THR A 1173 27.54 -2.48 15.77
CA THR A 1173 26.30 -2.99 15.16
C THR A 1173 25.39 -3.69 16.18
N LYS A 1174 25.94 -4.42 17.17
CA LYS A 1174 25.18 -4.98 18.29
C LYS A 1174 24.54 -3.88 19.15
N VAL A 1175 25.33 -2.91 19.64
CA VAL A 1175 24.81 -1.76 20.41
C VAL A 1175 23.71 -1.03 19.64
N LEU A 1176 23.94 -0.75 18.36
CA LEU A 1176 22.98 -0.11 17.46
C LEU A 1176 21.68 -0.91 17.35
N SER A 1177 21.74 -2.24 17.26
CA SER A 1177 20.55 -3.10 17.17
C SER A 1177 19.68 -3.10 18.44
N TYR A 1178 20.23 -2.78 19.61
CA TYR A 1178 19.44 -2.59 20.85
C TYR A 1178 18.76 -1.21 20.92
N LEU A 1179 19.22 -0.24 20.12
CA LEU A 1179 18.61 1.10 20.00
C LEU A 1179 17.63 1.19 18.82
N ASP A 1180 17.59 0.17 17.95
CA ASP A 1180 16.78 0.19 16.74
C ASP A 1180 15.34 -0.30 17.02
N ARG A 1181 14.45 0.67 17.23
CA ARG A 1181 12.98 0.49 17.29
C ARG A 1181 12.26 1.32 16.23
N SER A 1182 12.97 1.80 15.20
CA SER A 1182 12.41 2.71 14.19
C SER A 1182 13.05 2.49 12.82
N GLU A 1183 12.22 2.25 11.79
CA GLU A 1183 12.59 1.90 10.40
C GLU A 1183 13.38 2.98 9.60
N ILE A 1184 14.07 3.88 10.30
CA ILE A 1184 14.68 5.11 9.79
C ILE A 1184 16.19 4.92 9.51
N ILE A 1185 16.85 4.00 10.22
CA ILE A 1185 18.29 3.76 10.09
C ILE A 1185 18.54 2.38 9.49
N ASN A 1186 18.82 2.35 8.18
CA ASN A 1186 19.32 1.16 7.52
C ASN A 1186 20.67 0.73 8.14
N THR A 1187 20.61 -0.27 9.02
CA THR A 1187 21.74 -0.98 9.61
C THR A 1187 22.30 -2.04 8.65
N ASP A 1188 21.51 -2.46 7.66
CA ASP A 1188 21.93 -3.42 6.61
C ASP A 1188 23.17 -2.95 5.84
N GLY A 1189 23.39 -1.64 5.69
CA GLY A 1189 24.60 -1.08 5.09
C GLY A 1189 25.87 -1.22 5.94
N LEU A 1190 25.77 -1.48 7.25
CA LEU A 1190 26.91 -1.92 8.09
C LEU A 1190 26.98 -3.45 8.13
N ARG A 1191 25.82 -4.12 8.15
CA ARG A 1191 25.67 -5.57 8.16
C ARG A 1191 26.29 -6.22 6.93
N SER A 1192 25.97 -5.71 5.74
CA SER A 1192 26.56 -6.14 4.46
C SER A 1192 28.09 -6.05 4.43
N TRP A 1193 28.70 -5.04 5.05
CA TRP A 1193 30.17 -4.95 5.13
C TRP A 1193 30.74 -6.01 6.08
N ILE A 1194 30.04 -6.32 7.19
CA ILE A 1194 30.41 -7.45 8.08
C ILE A 1194 30.27 -8.80 7.33
N ASP A 1195 29.22 -8.97 6.54
CA ASP A 1195 28.94 -10.20 5.80
C ASP A 1195 29.89 -10.40 4.61
N GLU A 1196 30.21 -9.33 3.87
CA GLU A 1196 31.28 -9.28 2.86
C GLU A 1196 32.65 -9.62 3.49
N GLY A 1197 32.94 -9.10 4.68
CA GLY A 1197 34.14 -9.44 5.45
C GLY A 1197 34.24 -10.94 5.83
N GLN A 1198 33.10 -11.62 6.03
CA GLN A 1198 33.08 -13.07 6.23
C GLN A 1198 33.28 -13.86 4.92
N HIS A 1199 32.98 -13.27 3.76
CA HIS A 1199 33.15 -13.92 2.46
C HIS A 1199 34.55 -13.67 1.86
N SER A 1200 35.16 -12.50 2.10
CA SER A 1200 36.53 -12.19 1.66
C SER A 1200 37.62 -13.02 2.35
N HIS A 1201 37.31 -13.73 3.44
CA HIS A 1201 38.28 -14.61 4.11
C HIS A 1201 38.62 -15.92 3.38
N LYS A 1202 38.25 -16.07 2.10
CA LYS A 1202 38.62 -17.22 1.26
C LYS A 1202 39.60 -16.93 0.12
N ASP A 1203 39.71 -15.69 -0.36
CA ASP A 1203 40.68 -15.27 -1.38
C ASP A 1203 41.22 -13.86 -1.07
N SER A 1204 42.54 -13.68 -1.26
CA SER A 1204 43.42 -12.58 -0.80
C SER A 1204 43.55 -12.41 0.73
#